data_AF-A0A1I0IWX5-F1
#
_entry.id   AF-A0A1I0IWX5-F1
#
_cell.length_a   1.000
_cell.length_b   1.000
_cell.length_c   1.000
_cell.angle_alpha   90.00
_cell.angle_beta   90.00
_cell.angle_gamma   90.00
#
_symmetry.space_group_name_H-M   'P 1'
#
loop_
_entity.id
_entity.type
_entity.pdbx_description
1 polymer ?
#
loop_
_entity_poly.entity_id
_entity_poly.type
_entity_poly.pdbx_seq_one_letter_code
_entity_poly.pdbx_strand_id
1 'polypeptide(L)'
;MSASRPSSVHAADGGGLLPTAREGRPGSREAPARPTLTLEGSLERVTYANEEAAWSVVRVVVSGSKEPITAVGNLLGVQPGESLRLTGQWVQDRKYGEQFRVVSFATVKPATLVGIEKYLGSGLVKGVGPAMARRLVEHFGLETLDIIDSKPERLAEVKGFGEKRRKLLRETWAEQRDIRQVMVFLQSHEVPASFAVKVYKQYGARAIDVVRDNPYRLAIDVYGIGFRTADRIAQSLGVPSDSPKRAEAGVLHVLREFSEDGHLYAPREKLTARTVELLDVTPPLVEAAITRLDAAEYITVEGASALAHPRPEDACEAVYLRALHVSELGVANLLKALHAWSARPLEVDVERAIAWAEGRQGLSLAPEQKEAVRQAMVSKVLVITGGPGTGKTTLVNILLSILEKKERRILLSAPTGRAAKRLGETTGREAETLHRLLEYNPRTHGFLRDRNNPLQADVLVLDEVSMVDTVLMLNVLKALPPHCQLLLVGDVDQLPSVGPGSVLQDIIASGHVPVVRLKHIFRQAQASLIITNAHRINQGELPQEPPADALADFYFIEKEEPEAILAALKTLVKERIPRRFGLHPVDEVQVLVPMNRGLIGTANLNTALQEHLNPSGEELTRGNRMFRVGDKVMQVRNNYELGVFNGDIGRVESLDREEQALVVRYDGRPVAYAWADLDELVLAYATSVHKSQGSEYPCVVLPLHTQHYTLLQRNLLYTGVTRGRKLVVLVGSRKALGIAVRNGETQKRFTRLAARLRD
;
A
#
# COMPACT_ATOMS: atom_id res chain seq x y z
N MET A 1 18.32 35.47 -62.25
CA MET A 1 19.19 36.54 -62.77
C MET A 1 20.58 36.33 -62.20
N SER A 2 21.53 36.26 -63.11
CA SER A 2 22.92 35.82 -62.97
C SER A 2 23.88 36.91 -62.48
N ALA A 3 25.12 36.47 -62.21
CA ALA A 3 26.36 37.20 -61.90
C ALA A 3 26.63 37.35 -60.39
N SER A 4 27.83 37.09 -59.84
CA SER A 4 29.16 36.89 -60.44
C SER A 4 30.16 36.41 -59.36
N ARG A 5 31.27 35.79 -59.81
CA ARG A 5 32.47 35.37 -59.05
C ARG A 5 33.11 36.50 -58.21
N PRO A 6 34.04 36.20 -57.27
CA PRO A 6 35.46 36.10 -57.66
C PRO A 6 36.28 35.02 -56.90
N SER A 7 37.51 34.82 -57.36
CA SER A 7 38.54 33.93 -56.83
C SER A 7 39.85 34.70 -56.58
N SER A 8 40.63 34.19 -55.61
CA SER A 8 42.09 34.32 -55.36
C SER A 8 42.69 35.65 -54.87
N VAL A 9 43.45 35.63 -53.75
CA VAL A 9 44.94 35.72 -53.67
C VAL A 9 45.47 36.00 -52.22
N HIS A 10 46.45 35.17 -51.79
CA HIS A 10 47.60 35.30 -50.84
C HIS A 10 47.54 36.13 -49.52
N ALA A 11 47.80 35.55 -48.33
CA ALA A 11 49.09 35.22 -47.65
C ALA A 11 49.95 36.45 -47.31
N ALA A 12 50.52 36.72 -46.13
CA ALA A 12 50.99 35.97 -44.94
C ALA A 12 50.73 36.82 -43.65
N ASP A 13 51.04 36.51 -42.39
CA ASP A 13 52.04 35.67 -41.75
C ASP A 13 51.71 35.59 -40.24
N GLY A 14 52.16 34.55 -39.52
CA GLY A 14 52.12 34.51 -38.05
C GLY A 14 51.67 33.20 -37.42
N GLY A 15 52.51 32.15 -37.52
CA GLY A 15 52.35 30.92 -36.75
C GLY A 15 52.77 31.08 -35.28
N GLY A 16 52.24 30.21 -34.41
CA GLY A 16 52.66 30.16 -33.01
C GLY A 16 51.85 29.18 -32.17
N LEU A 17 52.45 28.01 -31.93
CA LEU A 17 52.06 26.94 -31.03
C LEU A 17 51.53 27.35 -29.64
N LEU A 18 50.67 26.47 -29.09
CA LEU A 18 50.29 26.33 -27.67
C LEU A 18 51.43 26.63 -26.69
N PRO A 19 51.10 27.26 -25.55
CA PRO A 19 51.67 26.78 -24.29
C PRO A 19 50.67 26.68 -23.13
N THR A 20 50.81 25.55 -22.44
CA THR A 20 50.74 25.26 -21.00
C THR A 20 50.55 26.41 -19.99
N ALA A 21 49.70 26.11 -19.00
CA ALA A 21 49.81 26.34 -17.55
C ALA A 21 50.29 27.69 -16.99
N ARG A 22 49.48 28.29 -16.08
CA ARG A 22 49.92 28.91 -14.81
C ARG A 22 48.72 29.27 -13.90
N GLU A 23 48.74 28.74 -12.66
CA GLU A 23 48.74 29.45 -11.36
C GLU A 23 47.37 29.98 -10.90
N GLY A 24 46.81 29.67 -9.72
CA GLY A 24 47.34 29.11 -8.48
C GLY A 24 47.16 30.11 -7.32
N ARG A 25 46.17 29.88 -6.43
CA ARG A 25 46.15 30.15 -4.96
C ARG A 25 44.71 30.12 -4.39
N PRO A 26 44.51 29.86 -3.07
CA PRO A 26 45.41 29.27 -2.08
C PRO A 26 44.85 27.96 -1.49
N GLY A 27 45.74 27.05 -1.13
CA GLY A 27 45.41 25.81 -0.42
C GLY A 27 44.72 26.11 0.91
N SER A 28 43.59 25.44 1.15
CA SER A 28 43.12 25.20 2.51
C SER A 28 44.22 24.49 3.26
N ARG A 29 44.82 25.18 4.23
CA ARG A 29 45.65 24.57 5.26
C ARG A 29 44.87 23.38 5.82
N GLU A 30 45.34 22.16 5.57
CA GLU A 30 44.96 21.02 6.40
C GLU A 30 45.34 21.40 7.83
N ALA A 31 44.32 21.62 8.65
CA ALA A 31 44.50 21.70 10.08
C ALA A 31 45.14 20.37 10.53
N PRO A 32 46.07 20.39 11.51
CA PRO A 32 46.67 19.15 12.00
C PRO A 32 45.56 18.17 12.38
N ALA A 33 45.62 16.95 11.84
CA ALA A 33 44.64 15.91 12.09
C ALA A 33 44.48 15.75 13.60
N ARG A 34 43.34 16.20 14.14
CA ARG A 34 43.01 15.96 15.54
C ARG A 34 42.98 14.44 15.74
N PRO A 35 43.57 13.92 16.84
CA PRO A 35 43.49 12.49 17.11
C PRO A 35 42.02 12.07 17.13
N THR A 36 41.70 10.99 16.41
CA THR A 36 40.37 10.40 16.45
C THR A 36 40.08 9.93 17.86
N LEU A 37 38.95 10.36 18.40
CA LEU A 37 38.46 9.96 19.72
C LEU A 37 37.55 8.75 19.54
N THR A 38 37.57 7.85 20.52
CA THR A 38 36.62 6.74 20.58
C THR A 38 35.65 6.98 21.73
N LEU A 39 34.35 6.94 21.44
CA LEU A 39 33.27 7.09 22.39
C LEU A 39 32.43 5.81 22.41
N GLU A 40 32.07 5.33 23.60
CA GLU A 40 31.16 4.20 23.77
C GLU A 40 29.88 4.65 24.45
N GLY A 41 28.74 4.28 23.87
CA GLY A 41 27.44 4.70 24.38
C GLY A 41 26.27 3.97 23.76
N SER A 42 25.11 4.08 24.39
CA SER A 42 23.86 3.52 23.87
C SER A 42 23.16 4.51 22.94
N LEU A 43 22.72 4.04 21.79
CA LEU A 43 21.91 4.84 20.86
C LEU A 43 20.54 5.12 21.49
N GLU A 44 20.23 6.38 21.78
CA GLU A 44 18.93 6.75 22.35
C GLU A 44 17.86 6.82 21.26
N ARG A 45 18.18 7.50 20.15
CA ARG A 45 17.28 7.64 19.00
C ARG A 45 18.04 8.04 17.74
N VAL A 46 17.47 7.68 16.60
CA VAL A 46 17.88 8.19 15.29
C VAL A 46 17.03 9.44 15.00
N THR A 47 17.66 10.60 14.92
CA THR A 47 16.97 11.88 14.66
C THR A 47 16.66 12.04 13.17
N TYR A 48 17.57 11.57 12.31
CA TYR A 48 17.44 11.62 10.86
C TYR A 48 18.34 10.56 10.23
N ALA A 49 17.85 9.86 9.21
CA ALA A 49 18.65 8.93 8.41
C ALA A 49 18.26 9.07 6.94
N ASN A 50 19.27 9.15 6.07
CA ASN A 50 19.13 9.16 4.63
C ASN A 50 19.98 8.03 4.05
N GLU A 51 19.31 6.98 3.59
CA GLU A 51 19.93 5.78 3.03
C GLU A 51 20.60 6.03 1.68
N GLU A 52 20.05 6.93 0.85
CA GLU A 52 20.60 7.26 -0.48
C GLU A 52 21.89 8.08 -0.39
N ALA A 53 22.01 8.94 0.63
CA ALA A 53 23.18 9.80 0.84
C ALA A 53 24.19 9.24 1.87
N ALA A 54 23.95 8.03 2.41
CA ALA A 54 24.75 7.42 3.47
C ALA A 54 25.03 8.34 4.68
N TRP A 55 23.99 9.08 5.11
CA TRP A 55 24.12 10.09 6.18
C TRP A 55 23.06 9.92 7.26
N SER A 56 23.48 9.91 8.52
CA SER A 56 22.62 9.77 9.69
C SER A 56 23.00 10.77 10.77
N VAL A 57 21.98 11.26 11.48
CA VAL A 57 22.11 12.09 12.69
C VAL A 57 21.45 11.34 13.82
N VAL A 58 22.24 10.98 14.83
CA VAL A 58 21.80 10.15 15.94
C VAL A 58 22.12 10.78 17.29
N ARG A 59 21.36 10.40 18.32
CA ARG A 59 21.61 10.79 19.71
C ARG A 59 22.16 9.61 20.48
N VAL A 60 23.32 9.79 21.11
CA VAL A 60 24.04 8.72 21.82
C VAL A 60 24.31 9.14 23.26
N VAL A 61 23.93 8.30 24.21
CA VAL A 61 24.26 8.49 25.62
C VAL A 61 25.62 7.85 25.87
N VAL A 62 26.66 8.67 26.03
CA VAL A 62 28.04 8.20 26.23
C VAL A 62 28.31 7.94 27.71
N SER A 63 29.05 6.87 27.99
CA SER A 63 29.45 6.51 29.35
C SER A 63 30.21 7.66 30.04
N GLY A 64 29.65 8.19 31.13
CA GLY A 64 30.22 9.31 31.89
C GLY A 64 29.60 10.69 31.61
N SER A 65 28.68 10.81 30.65
CA SER A 65 27.90 12.04 30.42
C SER A 65 26.45 11.88 30.88
N LYS A 66 25.88 12.93 31.49
CA LYS A 66 24.44 12.96 31.86
C LYS A 66 23.53 13.33 30.68
N GLU A 67 24.08 13.96 29.64
CA GLU A 67 23.32 14.40 28.47
C GLU A 67 23.75 13.63 27.20
N PRO A 68 22.77 13.25 26.34
CA PRO A 68 23.08 12.60 25.08
C PRO A 68 23.78 13.56 24.12
N ILE A 69 24.79 13.06 23.43
CA ILE A 69 25.53 13.81 22.42
C ILE A 69 24.90 13.59 21.03
N THR A 70 25.14 14.53 20.12
CA THR A 70 24.73 14.40 18.72
C THR A 70 25.88 13.83 17.90
N ALA A 71 25.71 12.65 17.30
CA ALA A 71 26.68 12.04 16.39
C ALA A 71 26.16 12.05 14.95
N VAL A 72 27.04 12.35 14.00
CA VAL A 72 26.70 12.50 12.57
C VAL A 72 27.68 11.74 11.68
N GLY A 73 27.17 11.01 10.68
CA GLY A 73 27.99 10.23 9.76
C GLY A 73 27.23 9.06 9.14
N ASN A 74 27.94 8.15 8.48
CA ASN A 74 27.34 6.93 7.93
C ASN A 74 27.14 5.89 9.04
N LEU A 75 25.96 5.90 9.65
CA LEU A 75 25.53 4.96 10.71
C LEU A 75 24.35 4.11 10.22
N LEU A 76 24.32 3.73 8.95
CA LEU A 76 23.20 2.97 8.39
C LEU A 76 23.06 1.60 9.08
N GLY A 77 21.82 1.26 9.46
CA GLY A 77 21.49 -0.03 10.08
C GLY A 77 21.45 -0.04 11.61
N VAL A 78 21.91 1.02 12.30
CA VAL A 78 21.85 1.07 13.77
C VAL A 78 20.42 1.30 14.29
N GLN A 79 20.04 0.63 15.38
CA GLN A 79 18.72 0.73 16.00
C GLN A 79 18.78 1.37 17.39
N PRO A 80 17.78 2.20 17.78
CA PRO A 80 17.68 2.72 19.15
C PRO A 80 17.75 1.59 20.19
N GLY A 81 18.64 1.74 21.16
CA GLY A 81 18.97 0.75 22.18
C GLY A 81 20.26 -0.03 21.92
N GLU A 82 20.88 0.08 20.74
CA GLU A 82 22.16 -0.57 20.45
C GLU A 82 23.33 0.13 21.17
N SER A 83 24.28 -0.67 21.66
CA SER A 83 25.55 -0.15 22.18
C SER A 83 26.53 0.04 21.03
N LEU A 84 27.01 1.26 20.87
CA LEU A 84 27.88 1.66 19.77
C LEU A 84 29.24 2.10 20.31
N ARG A 85 30.30 1.67 19.64
CA ARG A 85 31.64 2.25 19.72
C ARG A 85 31.82 3.13 18.49
N LEU A 86 31.87 4.43 18.71
CA LEU A 86 32.03 5.44 17.67
C LEU A 86 33.47 5.94 17.66
N THR A 87 34.13 5.91 16.52
CA THR A 87 35.44 6.52 16.32
C THR A 87 35.30 7.72 15.40
N GLY A 88 35.74 8.90 15.85
CA GLY A 88 35.43 10.15 15.16
C GLY A 88 36.08 11.38 15.76
N GLN A 89 35.60 12.55 15.35
CA GLN A 89 36.13 13.84 15.80
C GLN A 89 35.00 14.80 16.14
N TRP A 90 35.18 15.61 17.19
CA TRP A 90 34.29 16.72 17.50
C TRP A 90 34.43 17.84 16.46
N VAL A 91 33.30 18.22 15.87
CA VAL A 91 33.16 19.30 14.91
C VAL A 91 32.12 20.29 15.39
N GLN A 92 32.32 21.57 15.08
CA GLN A 92 31.37 22.62 15.42
C GLN A 92 30.63 23.07 14.16
N ASP A 93 29.34 22.75 14.08
CA ASP A 93 28.47 23.14 12.98
C ASP A 93 27.91 24.55 13.21
N ARG A 94 27.91 25.39 12.16
CA ARG A 94 27.47 26.79 12.24
C ARG A 94 25.98 26.95 12.56
N LYS A 95 25.15 25.93 12.29
CA LYS A 95 23.68 25.96 12.45
C LYS A 95 23.21 25.08 13.63
N TYR A 96 23.91 24.00 13.93
CA TYR A 96 23.45 22.98 14.89
C TYR A 96 24.37 22.76 16.10
N GLY A 97 25.45 23.53 16.24
CA GLY A 97 26.33 23.49 17.40
C GLY A 97 27.33 22.33 17.36
N GLU A 98 27.79 21.89 18.53
CA GLU A 98 28.81 20.83 18.66
C GLU A 98 28.24 19.44 18.32
N GLN A 99 28.94 18.73 17.42
CA GLN A 99 28.55 17.41 16.93
C GLN A 99 29.76 16.49 16.84
N PHE A 100 29.55 15.21 17.07
CA PHE A 100 30.57 14.19 16.90
C PHE A 100 30.50 13.59 15.50
N ARG A 101 31.44 13.92 14.62
CA ARG A 101 31.51 13.37 13.26
C ARG A 101 32.16 11.98 13.29
N VAL A 102 31.36 10.96 13.00
CA VAL A 102 31.77 9.56 13.01
C VAL A 102 32.53 9.23 11.72
N VAL A 103 33.73 8.69 11.87
CA VAL A 103 34.57 8.18 10.77
C VAL A 103 34.34 6.68 10.58
N SER A 104 34.20 5.95 11.69
CA SER A 104 33.82 4.55 11.70
C SER A 104 33.05 4.22 12.97
N PHE A 105 32.23 3.18 12.93
CA PHE A 105 31.55 2.68 14.11
C PHE A 105 31.56 1.15 14.14
N ALA A 106 31.46 0.59 15.34
CA ALA A 106 31.20 -0.81 15.55
C ALA A 106 30.04 -0.95 16.55
N THR A 107 29.12 -1.87 16.28
CA THR A 107 28.16 -2.33 17.28
C THR A 107 28.92 -3.16 18.31
N VAL A 108 28.97 -2.66 19.55
CA VAL A 108 29.49 -3.43 20.68
C VAL A 108 28.34 -4.30 21.15
N LYS A 109 28.50 -5.63 21.13
CA LYS A 109 27.45 -6.51 21.67
C LYS A 109 27.21 -6.14 23.13
N PRO A 110 25.94 -5.91 23.49
CA PRO A 110 25.16 -7.04 23.96
C PRO A 110 23.83 -7.16 23.22
N ALA A 111 23.86 -7.87 22.09
CA ALA A 111 22.66 -8.36 21.44
C ALA A 111 22.15 -9.60 22.20
N THR A 112 21.50 -9.42 23.35
CA THR A 112 20.79 -10.54 24.01
C THR A 112 19.75 -10.07 25.04
N LEU A 113 20.02 -9.09 25.90
CA LEU A 113 19.06 -8.66 26.95
C LEU A 113 17.73 -8.12 26.38
N VAL A 114 17.80 -7.13 25.50
CA VAL A 114 16.61 -6.49 24.90
C VAL A 114 15.80 -7.48 24.05
N GLY A 115 16.50 -8.43 23.39
CA GLY A 115 15.85 -9.48 22.60
C GLY A 115 15.09 -10.47 23.48
N ILE A 116 15.70 -10.91 24.58
CA ILE A 116 15.07 -11.79 25.56
C ILE A 116 13.88 -11.10 26.22
N GLU A 117 14.00 -9.83 26.60
CA GLU A 117 12.91 -9.04 27.20
C GLU A 117 11.72 -8.95 26.25
N LYS A 118 11.95 -8.63 24.97
CA LYS A 118 10.90 -8.54 23.96
C LYS A 118 10.24 -9.88 23.66
N TYR A 119 10.99 -10.98 23.66
CA TYR A 119 10.44 -12.33 23.47
C TYR A 119 9.56 -12.74 24.66
N LEU A 120 10.07 -12.61 25.89
CA LEU A 120 9.34 -12.95 27.10
C LEU A 120 8.09 -12.06 27.26
N GLY A 121 8.19 -10.77 26.92
CA GLY A 121 7.10 -9.80 26.97
C GLY A 121 6.18 -9.79 25.74
N SER A 122 6.35 -10.72 24.79
CA SER A 122 5.59 -10.75 23.53
C SER A 122 4.15 -11.25 23.68
N GLY A 123 3.76 -11.76 24.86
CA GLY A 123 2.45 -12.36 25.11
C GLY A 123 2.36 -13.85 24.73
N LEU A 124 3.41 -14.42 24.11
CA LEU A 124 3.51 -15.87 23.83
C LEU A 124 3.76 -16.69 25.09
N VAL A 125 4.44 -16.08 26.07
CA VAL A 125 4.75 -16.68 27.35
C VAL A 125 3.66 -16.29 28.33
N LYS A 126 2.63 -17.14 28.45
CA LYS A 126 1.51 -16.88 29.34
C LYS A 126 2.00 -16.71 30.78
N GLY A 127 1.61 -15.59 31.40
CA GLY A 127 2.03 -15.22 32.76
C GLY A 127 3.28 -14.32 32.84
N VAL A 128 3.91 -13.96 31.71
CA VAL A 128 5.05 -13.03 31.64
C VAL A 128 4.71 -11.83 30.75
N GLY A 129 4.29 -10.72 31.36
CA GLY A 129 4.11 -9.44 30.66
C GLY A 129 5.42 -8.64 30.53
N PRO A 130 5.47 -7.55 29.75
CA PRO A 130 6.68 -6.75 29.50
C PRO A 130 7.41 -6.29 30.78
N ALA A 131 6.66 -5.86 31.79
CA ALA A 131 7.24 -5.43 33.07
C ALA A 131 7.83 -6.58 33.89
N MET A 132 7.36 -7.82 33.68
CA MET A 132 7.92 -9.02 34.32
C MET A 132 9.10 -9.56 33.50
N ALA A 133 8.99 -9.54 32.18
CA ALA A 133 10.09 -9.86 31.28
C ALA A 133 11.30 -8.97 31.54
N ARG A 134 11.10 -7.66 31.72
CA ARG A 134 12.17 -6.73 32.08
C ARG A 134 12.80 -7.12 33.42
N ARG A 135 12.00 -7.40 34.45
CA ARG A 135 12.50 -7.82 35.77
C ARG A 135 13.28 -9.13 35.72
N LEU A 136 12.81 -10.10 34.94
CA LEU A 136 13.49 -11.38 34.73
C LEU A 136 14.85 -11.15 34.06
N VAL A 137 14.89 -10.32 33.01
CA VAL A 137 16.10 -10.01 32.26
C VAL A 137 17.08 -9.13 33.05
N GLU A 138 16.58 -8.19 33.84
CA GLU A 138 17.39 -7.38 34.76
C GLU A 138 18.06 -8.25 35.84
N HIS A 139 17.35 -9.27 36.33
CA HIS A 139 17.85 -10.14 37.41
C HIS A 139 18.75 -11.27 36.90
N PHE A 140 18.39 -11.91 35.79
CA PHE A 140 19.09 -13.10 35.26
C PHE A 140 19.96 -12.83 34.03
N GLY A 141 19.90 -11.63 33.46
CA GLY A 141 20.74 -11.25 32.34
C GLY A 141 20.54 -12.14 31.11
N LEU A 142 21.64 -12.55 30.48
CA LEU A 142 21.61 -13.41 29.29
C LEU A 142 21.16 -14.84 29.61
N GLU A 143 21.31 -15.25 30.87
CA GLU A 143 20.96 -16.57 31.37
C GLU A 143 19.46 -16.72 31.64
N THR A 144 18.67 -15.65 31.49
CA THR A 144 17.23 -15.67 31.77
C THR A 144 16.52 -16.85 31.10
N LEU A 145 16.83 -17.11 29.82
CA LEU A 145 16.23 -18.24 29.09
C LEU A 145 16.72 -19.60 29.59
N ASP A 146 18.01 -19.72 29.92
CA ASP A 146 18.59 -20.94 30.47
C ASP A 146 18.05 -21.26 31.85
N ILE A 147 17.78 -20.25 32.67
CA ILE A 147 17.22 -20.41 34.00
C ILE A 147 15.77 -20.86 33.95
N ILE A 148 14.97 -20.33 33.01
CA ILE A 148 13.60 -20.83 32.82
C ILE A 148 13.62 -22.31 32.39
N ASP A 149 14.61 -22.73 31.58
CA ASP A 149 14.71 -24.07 31.00
C ASP A 149 15.30 -25.11 31.97
N SER A 150 16.40 -24.77 32.64
CA SER A 150 17.21 -25.72 33.43
C SER A 150 17.05 -25.56 34.94
N LYS A 151 16.62 -24.38 35.43
CA LYS A 151 16.54 -24.05 36.87
C LYS A 151 15.32 -23.19 37.22
N PRO A 152 14.07 -23.61 36.87
CA PRO A 152 12.87 -22.80 37.01
C PRO A 152 12.53 -22.42 38.46
N GLU A 153 13.07 -23.14 39.45
CA GLU A 153 12.99 -22.81 40.88
C GLU A 153 13.57 -21.43 41.20
N ARG A 154 14.63 -21.02 40.50
CA ARG A 154 15.29 -19.71 40.69
C ARG A 154 14.40 -18.55 40.30
N LEU A 155 13.38 -18.75 39.47
CA LEU A 155 12.46 -17.69 39.09
C LEU A 155 11.74 -17.06 40.30
N ALA A 156 11.67 -17.75 41.44
CA ALA A 156 11.16 -17.21 42.71
C ALA A 156 12.02 -16.07 43.29
N GLU A 157 13.27 -15.93 42.86
CA GLU A 157 14.16 -14.83 43.23
C GLU A 157 13.62 -13.48 42.74
N VAL A 158 12.76 -13.47 41.70
CA VAL A 158 12.21 -12.25 41.09
C VAL A 158 10.88 -11.86 41.74
N LYS A 159 10.84 -10.63 42.28
CA LYS A 159 9.67 -10.08 42.99
C LYS A 159 8.42 -10.06 42.09
N GLY A 160 7.40 -10.81 42.50
CA GLY A 160 6.12 -10.96 41.79
C GLY A 160 5.99 -12.24 40.96
N PHE A 161 7.00 -13.11 40.94
CA PHE A 161 6.99 -14.39 40.24
C PHE A 161 6.59 -15.56 41.16
N GLY A 162 5.33 -15.55 41.61
CA GLY A 162 4.78 -16.56 42.54
C GLY A 162 4.55 -17.94 41.91
N GLU A 163 4.09 -18.89 42.74
CA GLU A 163 3.91 -20.31 42.38
C GLU A 163 2.92 -20.55 41.22
N LYS A 164 1.81 -19.81 41.17
CA LYS A 164 0.86 -19.83 40.04
C LYS A 164 1.51 -19.49 38.69
N ARG A 165 2.35 -18.43 38.64
CA ARG A 165 3.03 -18.00 37.41
C ARG A 165 4.14 -18.97 37.01
N ARG A 166 4.86 -19.55 37.98
CA ARG A 166 5.86 -20.61 37.74
C ARG A 166 5.24 -21.86 37.12
N LYS A 167 4.04 -22.24 37.56
CA LYS A 167 3.30 -23.39 37.00
C LYS A 167 2.86 -23.11 35.56
N LEU A 168 2.23 -21.96 35.32
CA LEU A 168 1.77 -21.53 34.00
C LEU A 168 2.94 -21.40 33.00
N LEU A 169 4.06 -20.81 33.44
CA LEU A 169 5.27 -20.71 32.63
C LEU A 169 5.80 -22.09 32.26
N ARG A 170 5.92 -23.02 33.22
CA ARG A 170 6.42 -24.39 32.94
C ARG A 170 5.56 -25.14 31.93
N GLU A 171 4.25 -25.06 32.07
CA GLU A 171 3.30 -25.70 31.14
C GLU A 171 3.46 -25.13 29.71
N THR A 172 3.66 -23.81 29.59
CA THR A 172 3.78 -23.14 28.28
C THR A 172 5.21 -23.19 27.69
N TRP A 173 6.25 -23.36 28.53
CA TRP A 173 7.65 -23.28 28.11
C TRP A 173 8.15 -24.54 27.42
N ALA A 174 7.63 -25.71 27.80
CA ALA A 174 7.96 -26.98 27.15
C ALA A 174 7.59 -26.97 25.65
N GLU A 175 6.50 -26.28 25.30
CA GLU A 175 6.02 -26.09 23.92
C GLU A 175 6.87 -25.07 23.12
N GLN A 176 7.76 -24.32 23.78
CA GLN A 176 8.49 -23.17 23.20
C GLN A 176 9.98 -23.46 22.92
N ARG A 177 10.49 -24.65 23.27
CA ARG A 177 11.91 -25.00 23.12
C ARG A 177 12.40 -24.92 21.67
N ASP A 178 11.55 -25.28 20.71
CA ASP A 178 11.91 -25.23 19.29
C ASP A 178 11.97 -23.78 18.77
N ILE A 179 11.08 -22.89 19.25
CA ILE A 179 11.12 -21.45 18.93
C ILE A 179 12.44 -20.83 19.40
N ARG A 180 12.94 -21.26 20.56
CA ARG A 180 14.23 -20.82 21.10
C ARG A 180 15.38 -21.18 20.17
N GLN A 181 15.42 -22.42 19.64
CA GLN A 181 16.48 -22.82 18.71
C GLN A 181 16.48 -21.96 17.45
N VAL A 182 15.29 -21.69 16.89
CA VAL A 182 15.12 -20.78 15.75
C VAL A 182 15.62 -19.38 16.09
N MET A 183 15.30 -18.86 17.28
CA MET A 183 15.76 -17.55 17.73
C MET A 183 17.28 -17.45 17.83
N VAL A 184 17.92 -18.43 18.48
CA VAL A 184 19.39 -18.47 18.62
C VAL A 184 20.06 -18.55 17.25
N PHE A 185 19.54 -19.38 16.36
CA PHE A 185 20.02 -19.50 14.99
C PHE A 185 19.88 -18.18 14.21
N LEU A 186 18.72 -17.53 14.27
CA LEU A 186 18.51 -16.25 13.60
C LEU A 186 19.44 -15.15 14.17
N GLN A 187 19.63 -15.11 15.49
CA GLN A 187 20.55 -14.15 16.13
C GLN A 187 22.02 -14.40 15.78
N SER A 188 22.46 -15.66 15.64
CA SER A 188 23.82 -15.95 15.18
C SER A 188 24.09 -15.45 13.76
N HIS A 189 23.03 -15.16 13.00
CA HIS A 189 23.05 -14.60 11.65
C HIS A 189 22.58 -13.14 11.60
N GLU A 190 22.68 -12.41 12.72
CA GLU A 190 22.36 -10.97 12.83
C GLU A 190 20.91 -10.60 12.51
N VAL A 191 19.98 -11.54 12.72
CA VAL A 191 18.54 -11.33 12.52
C VAL A 191 17.86 -11.02 13.85
N PRO A 192 16.98 -10.00 13.92
CA PRO A 192 16.22 -9.72 15.13
C PRO A 192 15.41 -10.93 15.62
N ALA A 193 15.50 -11.22 16.92
CA ALA A 193 14.74 -12.29 17.58
C ALA A 193 13.22 -12.16 17.41
N SER A 194 12.71 -10.95 17.15
CA SER A 194 11.29 -10.70 16.85
C SER A 194 10.77 -11.48 15.65
N PHE A 195 11.65 -11.95 14.75
CA PHE A 195 11.25 -12.78 13.61
C PHE A 195 11.13 -14.27 13.95
N ALA A 196 11.78 -14.76 15.01
CA ALA A 196 11.85 -16.19 15.33
C ALA A 196 10.47 -16.84 15.48
N VAL A 197 9.56 -16.12 16.14
CA VAL A 197 8.17 -16.54 16.32
C VAL A 197 7.47 -16.73 14.97
N LYS A 198 7.67 -15.79 14.05
CA LYS A 198 7.02 -15.82 12.73
C LYS A 198 7.57 -16.94 11.86
N VAL A 199 8.90 -17.11 11.86
CA VAL A 199 9.59 -18.18 11.15
C VAL A 199 9.13 -19.55 11.69
N TYR A 200 9.05 -19.70 13.01
CA TYR A 200 8.58 -20.95 13.61
C TYR A 200 7.09 -21.21 13.36
N LYS A 201 6.22 -20.20 13.45
CA LYS A 201 4.80 -20.37 13.09
C LYS A 201 4.63 -20.87 11.65
N GLN A 202 5.52 -20.49 10.74
CA GLN A 202 5.46 -20.88 9.34
C GLN A 202 6.01 -22.28 9.05
N TYR A 203 7.14 -22.65 9.66
CA TYR A 203 7.86 -23.88 9.31
C TYR A 203 7.91 -24.94 10.43
N GLY A 204 7.47 -24.58 11.63
CA GLY A 204 7.58 -25.41 12.83
C GLY A 204 9.02 -25.80 13.13
N ALA A 205 9.20 -27.05 13.58
CA ALA A 205 10.51 -27.62 13.90
C ALA A 205 11.50 -27.62 12.73
N ARG A 206 11.05 -27.57 11.47
CA ARG A 206 11.92 -27.56 10.27
C ARG A 206 12.46 -26.18 9.89
N ALA A 207 12.16 -25.15 10.68
CA ALA A 207 12.55 -23.77 10.40
C ALA A 207 14.04 -23.61 10.08
N ILE A 208 14.93 -24.20 10.89
CA ILE A 208 16.39 -24.06 10.71
C ILE A 208 16.84 -24.74 9.40
N ASP A 209 16.37 -25.95 9.14
CA ASP A 209 16.76 -26.72 7.95
C ASP A 209 16.34 -26.01 6.66
N VAL A 210 15.10 -25.49 6.63
CA VAL A 210 14.57 -24.74 5.48
C VAL A 210 15.42 -23.49 5.21
N VAL A 211 15.79 -22.76 6.26
CA VAL A 211 16.60 -21.53 6.12
C VAL A 211 18.02 -21.86 5.69
N ARG A 212 18.62 -22.96 6.14
CA ARG A 212 19.96 -23.39 5.70
C ARG A 212 20.00 -23.80 4.24
N ASP A 213 18.99 -24.52 3.76
CA ASP A 213 18.93 -24.97 2.35
C ASP A 213 18.64 -23.80 1.39
N ASN A 214 17.70 -22.94 1.75
CA ASN A 214 17.35 -21.76 0.96
C ASN A 214 16.88 -20.59 1.84
N PRO A 215 17.81 -19.69 2.25
CA PRO A 215 17.50 -18.54 3.09
C PRO A 215 16.48 -17.58 2.46
N TYR A 216 16.43 -17.51 1.14
CA TYR A 216 15.54 -16.61 0.40
C TYR A 216 14.06 -16.98 0.54
N ARG A 217 13.73 -18.20 0.99
CA ARG A 217 12.36 -18.57 1.35
C ARG A 217 11.79 -17.71 2.47
N LEU A 218 12.62 -17.18 3.36
CA LEU A 218 12.18 -16.26 4.41
C LEU A 218 11.49 -15.01 3.85
N ALA A 219 11.97 -14.49 2.71
CA ALA A 219 11.36 -13.34 2.05
C ALA A 219 10.02 -13.65 1.38
N ILE A 220 9.71 -14.93 1.15
CA ILE A 220 8.50 -15.38 0.48
C ILE A 220 7.45 -15.77 1.53
N ASP A 221 7.84 -16.60 2.48
CA ASP A 221 6.91 -17.31 3.35
C ASP A 221 6.69 -16.58 4.70
N VAL A 222 7.54 -15.61 5.07
CA VAL A 222 7.53 -14.99 6.42
C VAL A 222 7.29 -13.48 6.37
N TYR A 223 6.11 -13.06 6.82
CA TYR A 223 5.70 -11.66 6.82
C TYR A 223 6.60 -10.73 7.64
N GLY A 224 7.13 -9.69 6.98
CA GLY A 224 8.00 -8.68 7.57
C GLY A 224 9.50 -8.96 7.41
N ILE A 225 9.88 -10.11 6.84
CA ILE A 225 11.25 -10.34 6.36
C ILE A 225 11.25 -10.02 4.85
N GLY A 226 11.97 -8.97 4.47
CA GLY A 226 12.12 -8.60 3.05
C GLY A 226 13.30 -9.34 2.39
N PHE A 227 13.39 -9.24 1.07
CA PHE A 227 14.51 -9.81 0.30
C PHE A 227 15.87 -9.37 0.82
N ARG A 228 16.06 -8.07 1.12
CA ARG A 228 17.33 -7.54 1.66
C ARG A 228 17.73 -8.19 2.99
N THR A 229 16.76 -8.47 3.86
CA THR A 229 17.02 -9.17 5.12
C THR A 229 17.40 -10.63 4.86
N ALA A 230 16.68 -11.30 3.95
CA ALA A 230 17.01 -12.67 3.56
C ALA A 230 18.38 -12.79 2.86
N ASP A 231 18.77 -11.81 2.04
CA ASP A 231 20.07 -11.77 1.37
C ASP A 231 21.22 -11.59 2.37
N ARG A 232 21.02 -10.75 3.41
CA ARG A 232 21.98 -10.63 4.51
C ARG A 232 22.15 -11.95 5.27
N ILE A 233 21.04 -12.66 5.53
CA ILE A 233 21.07 -13.98 6.17
C ILE A 233 21.84 -14.97 5.28
N ALA A 234 21.54 -15.00 3.99
CA ALA A 234 22.21 -15.86 3.02
C ALA A 234 23.73 -15.62 3.01
N GLN A 235 24.16 -14.36 2.96
CA GLN A 235 25.58 -13.99 3.02
C GLN A 235 26.23 -14.46 4.33
N SER A 236 25.56 -14.29 5.47
CA SER A 236 26.06 -14.76 6.77
C SER A 236 26.14 -16.29 6.89
N LEU A 237 25.37 -17.01 6.08
CA LEU A 237 25.40 -18.48 5.95
C LEU A 237 26.45 -18.95 4.93
N GLY A 238 27.21 -18.02 4.31
CA GLY A 238 28.25 -18.33 3.35
C GLY A 238 27.75 -18.50 1.91
N VAL A 239 26.55 -18.02 1.56
CA VAL A 239 26.08 -18.03 0.18
C VAL A 239 26.89 -17.01 -0.65
N PRO A 240 27.56 -17.44 -1.74
CA PRO A 240 28.33 -16.54 -2.60
C PRO A 240 27.47 -15.46 -3.26
N SER A 241 28.07 -14.29 -3.56
CA SER A 241 27.38 -13.17 -4.21
C SER A 241 26.93 -13.48 -5.64
N ASP A 242 27.63 -14.38 -6.33
CA ASP A 242 27.35 -14.86 -7.68
C ASP A 242 26.53 -16.17 -7.69
N SER A 243 26.00 -16.59 -6.53
CA SER A 243 25.22 -17.81 -6.41
C SER A 243 23.99 -17.81 -7.35
N PRO A 244 23.78 -18.89 -8.13
CA PRO A 244 22.58 -19.06 -8.95
C PRO A 244 21.26 -18.88 -8.16
N LYS A 245 21.21 -19.41 -6.92
CA LYS A 245 20.04 -19.30 -6.04
C LYS A 245 19.76 -17.84 -5.65
N ARG A 246 20.81 -17.03 -5.46
CA ARG A 246 20.70 -15.58 -5.16
C ARG A 246 20.16 -14.82 -6.37
N ALA A 247 20.68 -15.11 -7.57
CA ALA A 247 20.21 -14.49 -8.80
C ALA A 247 18.72 -14.81 -9.07
N GLU A 248 18.31 -16.06 -8.91
CA GLU A 248 16.90 -16.48 -9.05
C GLU A 248 15.99 -15.78 -8.05
N ALA A 249 16.40 -15.72 -6.78
CA ALA A 249 15.65 -15.02 -5.74
C ALA A 249 15.53 -13.51 -6.02
N GLY A 250 16.59 -12.89 -6.55
CA GLY A 250 16.59 -11.49 -6.96
C GLY A 250 15.65 -11.21 -8.14
N VAL A 251 15.67 -12.06 -9.19
CA VAL A 251 14.73 -11.95 -10.32
C VAL A 251 13.27 -12.03 -9.84
N LEU A 252 12.95 -13.01 -9.00
CA LEU A 252 11.61 -13.15 -8.43
C LEU A 252 11.23 -11.97 -7.53
N HIS A 253 12.18 -11.42 -6.78
CA HIS A 253 11.93 -10.24 -5.94
C HIS A 253 11.60 -9.01 -6.80
N VAL A 254 12.42 -8.70 -7.80
CA VAL A 254 12.19 -7.56 -8.70
C VAL A 254 10.87 -7.75 -9.46
N LEU A 255 10.56 -8.96 -9.96
CA LEU A 255 9.25 -9.25 -10.57
C LEU A 255 8.07 -8.99 -9.62
N ARG A 256 8.21 -9.32 -8.34
CA ARG A 256 7.19 -8.99 -7.33
C ARG A 256 7.08 -7.49 -7.10
N GLU A 257 8.18 -6.74 -7.09
CA GLU A 257 8.12 -5.27 -7.01
C GLU A 257 7.35 -4.68 -8.21
N PHE A 258 7.60 -5.17 -9.43
CA PHE A 258 6.77 -4.80 -10.60
C PHE A 258 5.29 -5.13 -10.36
N SER A 259 4.98 -6.28 -9.77
CA SER A 259 3.61 -6.66 -9.44
C SER A 259 2.98 -5.80 -8.34
N GLU A 260 3.75 -5.35 -7.36
CA GLU A 260 3.32 -4.44 -6.29
C GLU A 260 3.05 -3.03 -6.84
N ASP A 261 3.76 -2.62 -7.90
CA ASP A 261 3.46 -1.43 -8.72
C ASP A 261 2.23 -1.64 -9.64
N GLY A 262 1.61 -2.83 -9.61
CA GLY A 262 0.40 -3.16 -10.35
C GLY A 262 0.64 -3.73 -11.75
N HIS A 263 1.87 -4.06 -12.13
CA HIS A 263 2.18 -4.68 -13.43
C HIS A 263 1.88 -6.19 -13.43
N LEU A 264 1.46 -6.76 -14.56
CA LEU A 264 1.32 -8.22 -14.71
C LEU A 264 2.63 -8.88 -15.17
N TYR A 265 3.47 -8.14 -15.90
CA TYR A 265 4.79 -8.57 -16.34
C TYR A 265 5.81 -7.44 -16.22
N ALA A 266 7.09 -7.81 -16.31
CA ALA A 266 8.18 -6.87 -16.52
C ALA A 266 8.76 -7.07 -17.93
N PRO A 267 9.02 -5.99 -18.70
CA PRO A 267 9.84 -6.11 -19.91
C PRO A 267 11.21 -6.65 -19.53
N ARG A 268 11.69 -7.69 -20.24
CA ARG A 268 12.93 -8.42 -19.92
C ARG A 268 14.11 -7.49 -19.67
N GLU A 269 14.33 -6.52 -20.55
CA GLU A 269 15.43 -5.54 -20.42
C GLU A 269 15.36 -4.75 -19.11
N LYS A 270 14.16 -4.31 -18.68
CA LYS A 270 13.96 -3.56 -17.44
C LYS A 270 14.14 -4.45 -16.21
N LEU A 271 13.67 -5.70 -16.28
CA LEU A 271 13.86 -6.69 -15.23
C LEU A 271 15.35 -6.99 -15.02
N THR A 272 16.07 -7.26 -16.11
CA THR A 272 17.50 -7.56 -16.07
C THR A 272 18.29 -6.38 -15.51
N ALA A 273 18.04 -5.16 -16.00
CA ALA A 273 18.74 -3.96 -15.52
C ALA A 273 18.54 -3.72 -14.02
N ARG A 274 17.29 -3.77 -13.53
CA ARG A 274 17.01 -3.58 -12.09
C ARG A 274 17.58 -4.70 -11.23
N THR A 275 17.59 -5.94 -11.71
CA THR A 275 18.15 -7.07 -10.96
C THR A 275 19.67 -6.99 -10.87
N VAL A 276 20.33 -6.59 -11.96
CA VAL A 276 21.78 -6.32 -11.98
C VAL A 276 22.15 -5.25 -10.96
N GLU A 277 21.42 -4.13 -10.95
CA GLU A 277 21.63 -3.03 -10.00
C GLU A 277 21.39 -3.46 -8.55
N LEU A 278 20.31 -4.22 -8.29
CA LEU A 278 19.96 -4.68 -6.94
C LEU A 278 21.01 -5.63 -6.36
N LEU A 279 21.49 -6.59 -7.16
CA LEU A 279 22.36 -7.66 -6.68
C LEU A 279 23.86 -7.35 -6.80
N ASP A 280 24.20 -6.33 -7.60
CA ASP A 280 25.56 -6.01 -8.04
C ASP A 280 26.24 -7.22 -8.72
N VAL A 281 25.59 -7.73 -9.79
CA VAL A 281 26.03 -8.92 -10.53
C VAL A 281 26.02 -8.69 -12.04
N THR A 282 26.58 -9.63 -12.80
CA THR A 282 26.67 -9.50 -14.27
C THR A 282 25.34 -9.84 -14.97
N PRO A 283 25.00 -9.18 -16.09
CA PRO A 283 23.80 -9.50 -16.87
C PRO A 283 23.67 -10.99 -17.27
N PRO A 284 24.75 -11.70 -17.71
CA PRO A 284 24.65 -13.12 -18.04
C PRO A 284 24.17 -14.01 -16.89
N LEU A 285 24.52 -13.67 -15.64
CA LEU A 285 24.07 -14.42 -14.47
C LEU A 285 22.55 -14.28 -14.27
N VAL A 286 22.02 -13.07 -14.48
CA VAL A 286 20.58 -12.78 -14.39
C VAL A 286 19.83 -13.45 -15.53
N GLU A 287 20.34 -13.39 -16.76
CA GLU A 287 19.74 -14.07 -17.91
C GLU A 287 19.68 -15.60 -17.74
N ALA A 288 20.74 -16.18 -17.18
CA ALA A 288 20.76 -17.60 -16.83
C ALA A 288 19.75 -17.93 -15.72
N ALA A 289 19.54 -17.02 -14.76
CA ALA A 289 18.52 -17.18 -13.73
C ALA A 289 17.08 -17.10 -14.28
N ILE A 290 16.80 -16.16 -15.19
CA ILE A 290 15.51 -16.08 -15.91
C ILE A 290 15.25 -17.41 -16.64
N THR A 291 16.25 -17.92 -17.37
CA THR A 291 16.13 -19.18 -18.13
C THR A 291 15.84 -20.37 -17.20
N ARG A 292 16.53 -20.48 -16.05
CA ARG A 292 16.28 -21.55 -15.07
C ARG A 292 14.91 -21.46 -14.42
N LEU A 293 14.47 -20.25 -14.07
CA LEU A 293 13.15 -20.01 -13.48
C LEU A 293 12.01 -20.33 -14.46
N ASP A 294 12.20 -20.04 -15.74
CA ASP A 294 11.23 -20.36 -16.79
C ASP A 294 11.13 -21.86 -17.00
N ALA A 295 12.28 -22.55 -17.10
CA ALA A 295 12.33 -24.01 -17.18
C ALA A 295 11.73 -24.73 -15.96
N ALA A 296 11.81 -24.10 -14.78
CA ALA A 296 11.21 -24.60 -13.53
C ALA A 296 9.75 -24.11 -13.32
N GLU A 297 9.14 -23.45 -14.30
CA GLU A 297 7.77 -22.92 -14.29
C GLU A 297 7.45 -21.93 -13.14
N TYR A 298 8.46 -21.29 -12.54
CA TYR A 298 8.22 -20.21 -11.58
C TYR A 298 7.83 -18.90 -12.29
N ILE A 299 8.36 -18.70 -13.50
CA ILE A 299 8.05 -17.57 -14.37
C ILE A 299 7.56 -18.06 -15.73
N THR A 300 7.13 -17.13 -16.57
CA THR A 300 6.87 -17.41 -17.98
C THR A 300 7.42 -16.27 -18.81
N VAL A 301 8.32 -16.59 -19.75
CA VAL A 301 8.84 -15.64 -20.74
C VAL A 301 7.99 -15.74 -22.00
N GLU A 302 7.41 -14.62 -22.43
CA GLU A 302 6.52 -14.56 -23.58
C GLU A 302 6.97 -13.47 -24.57
N GLY A 303 7.38 -13.89 -25.77
CA GLY A 303 7.70 -12.98 -26.87
C GLY A 303 6.45 -12.33 -27.50
N ALA A 304 6.66 -11.34 -28.37
CA ALA A 304 5.58 -10.64 -29.07
C ALA A 304 4.79 -11.55 -30.04
N SER A 305 5.41 -12.62 -30.55
CA SER A 305 4.79 -13.62 -31.43
C SER A 305 3.68 -14.45 -30.77
N ALA A 306 3.54 -14.38 -29.45
CA ALA A 306 2.44 -15.04 -28.73
C ALA A 306 1.09 -14.32 -28.92
N LEU A 307 1.09 -13.11 -29.48
CA LEU A 307 -0.10 -12.34 -29.83
C LEU A 307 -0.35 -12.45 -31.33
N ALA A 308 -1.61 -12.60 -31.74
CA ALA A 308 -1.97 -12.64 -33.17
C ALA A 308 -1.81 -11.26 -33.81
N HIS A 309 -2.12 -10.19 -33.06
CA HIS A 309 -2.02 -8.81 -33.52
C HIS A 309 -1.25 -7.92 -32.53
N PRO A 310 0.08 -8.12 -32.37
CA PRO A 310 0.90 -7.32 -31.45
C PRO A 310 0.97 -5.87 -31.93
N ARG A 311 0.83 -4.93 -31.00
CA ARG A 311 1.11 -3.51 -31.27
C ARG A 311 2.58 -3.21 -30.98
N PRO A 312 3.13 -2.06 -31.44
CA PRO A 312 4.50 -1.67 -31.13
C PRO A 312 4.82 -1.68 -29.63
N GLU A 313 3.84 -1.33 -28.79
CA GLU A 313 3.98 -1.40 -27.32
C GLU A 313 4.08 -2.83 -26.76
N ASP A 314 3.66 -3.85 -27.50
CA ASP A 314 3.68 -5.26 -27.10
C ASP A 314 4.95 -6.00 -27.57
N ALA A 315 5.82 -5.33 -28.34
CA ALA A 315 6.95 -5.93 -29.03
C ALA A 315 8.08 -6.46 -28.11
N CYS A 316 8.06 -6.12 -26.82
CA CYS A 316 9.07 -6.58 -25.87
C CYS A 316 8.87 -8.05 -25.46
N GLU A 317 9.94 -8.70 -25.00
CA GLU A 317 9.81 -9.96 -24.26
C GLU A 317 9.24 -9.65 -22.87
N ALA A 318 8.07 -10.22 -22.58
CA ALA A 318 7.37 -10.04 -21.33
C ALA A 318 7.68 -11.19 -20.38
N VAL A 319 8.18 -10.88 -19.18
CA VAL A 319 8.49 -11.87 -18.15
C VAL A 319 7.44 -11.77 -17.03
N TYR A 320 6.69 -12.85 -16.83
CA TYR A 320 5.60 -12.92 -15.85
C TYR A 320 5.99 -13.82 -14.68
N LEU A 321 5.45 -13.55 -13.49
CA LEU A 321 5.25 -14.63 -12.52
C LEU A 321 4.23 -15.62 -13.11
N ARG A 322 4.49 -16.93 -13.01
CA ARG A 322 3.64 -17.97 -13.63
C ARG A 322 2.16 -17.82 -13.28
N ALA A 323 1.87 -17.56 -12.01
CA ALA A 323 0.50 -17.37 -11.53
C ALA A 323 -0.22 -16.18 -12.19
N LEU A 324 0.51 -15.07 -12.47
CA LEU A 324 -0.05 -13.89 -13.13
C LEU A 324 -0.27 -14.12 -14.62
N HIS A 325 0.65 -14.84 -15.30
CA HIS A 325 0.48 -15.25 -16.69
C HIS A 325 -0.77 -16.11 -16.88
N VAL A 326 -0.92 -17.15 -16.06
CA VAL A 326 -2.09 -18.03 -16.06
C VAL A 326 -3.37 -17.25 -15.75
N SER A 327 -3.29 -16.25 -14.86
CA SER A 327 -4.44 -15.41 -14.52
C SER A 327 -4.87 -14.52 -15.69
N GLU A 328 -3.93 -13.83 -16.34
CA GLU A 328 -4.22 -12.97 -17.49
C GLU A 328 -4.82 -13.77 -18.66
N LEU A 329 -4.19 -14.90 -19.01
CA LEU A 329 -4.68 -15.78 -20.07
C LEU A 329 -6.04 -16.38 -19.72
N GLY A 330 -6.23 -16.78 -18.46
CA GLY A 330 -7.49 -17.32 -17.97
C GLY A 330 -8.63 -16.31 -18.04
N VAL A 331 -8.39 -15.04 -17.67
CA VAL A 331 -9.38 -13.96 -17.80
C VAL A 331 -9.74 -13.74 -19.27
N ALA A 332 -8.75 -13.62 -20.15
CA ALA A 332 -8.99 -13.43 -21.58
C ALA A 332 -9.85 -14.55 -22.17
N ASN A 333 -9.45 -15.81 -21.95
CA ASN A 333 -10.15 -16.98 -22.49
C ASN A 333 -11.57 -17.13 -21.94
N LEU A 334 -11.75 -16.93 -20.64
CA LEU A 334 -13.07 -17.03 -20.02
C LEU A 334 -14.01 -15.91 -20.44
N LEU A 335 -13.52 -14.67 -20.59
CA LEU A 335 -14.33 -13.57 -21.10
C LEU A 335 -14.75 -13.77 -22.55
N LYS A 336 -13.84 -14.21 -23.42
CA LYS A 336 -14.17 -14.56 -24.81
C LYS A 336 -15.21 -15.68 -24.87
N ALA A 337 -14.99 -16.74 -24.10
CA ALA A 337 -15.93 -17.86 -24.04
C ALA A 337 -17.30 -17.38 -23.54
N LEU A 338 -17.34 -16.61 -22.45
CA LEU A 338 -18.59 -16.08 -21.91
C LEU A 338 -19.29 -15.16 -22.91
N HIS A 339 -18.56 -14.28 -23.59
CA HIS A 339 -19.12 -13.38 -24.60
C HIS A 339 -19.68 -14.11 -25.82
N ALA A 340 -19.01 -15.19 -26.27
CA ALA A 340 -19.45 -16.00 -27.39
C ALA A 340 -20.75 -16.78 -27.11
N TRP A 341 -21.11 -16.99 -25.84
CA TRP A 341 -22.33 -17.67 -25.47
C TRP A 341 -23.52 -16.71 -25.56
N SER A 342 -24.59 -17.13 -26.23
CA SER A 342 -25.82 -16.35 -26.22
C SER A 342 -26.35 -16.19 -24.79
N ALA A 343 -26.66 -14.95 -24.42
CA ALA A 343 -27.46 -14.71 -23.23
C ALA A 343 -28.77 -15.48 -23.38
N ARG A 344 -29.25 -16.09 -22.29
CA ARG A 344 -30.56 -16.72 -22.29
C ARG A 344 -31.56 -15.59 -22.61
N PRO A 345 -32.20 -15.57 -23.78
CA PRO A 345 -32.92 -14.39 -24.22
C PRO A 345 -33.93 -13.99 -23.16
N LEU A 346 -33.84 -12.76 -22.68
CA LEU A 346 -34.91 -12.16 -21.89
C LEU A 346 -36.00 -11.82 -22.92
N GLU A 347 -37.08 -12.61 -22.97
CA GLU A 347 -38.28 -12.24 -23.72
C GLU A 347 -38.92 -11.02 -23.05
N VAL A 348 -38.42 -9.85 -23.41
CA VAL A 348 -38.77 -8.56 -22.86
C VAL A 348 -38.86 -7.59 -24.02
N ASP A 349 -40.02 -6.97 -24.18
CA ASP A 349 -40.13 -5.75 -24.96
C ASP A 349 -39.38 -4.66 -24.19
N VAL A 350 -38.16 -4.38 -24.64
CA VAL A 350 -37.22 -3.49 -23.94
C VAL A 350 -37.77 -2.08 -23.84
N GLU A 351 -38.46 -1.59 -24.87
CA GLU A 351 -39.04 -0.24 -24.86
C GLU A 351 -40.18 -0.14 -23.85
N ARG A 352 -41.02 -1.18 -23.74
CA ARG A 352 -42.02 -1.27 -22.66
C ARG A 352 -41.38 -1.36 -21.29
N ALA A 353 -40.28 -2.10 -21.14
CA ALA A 353 -39.57 -2.22 -19.86
C ALA A 353 -38.94 -0.89 -19.42
N ILE A 354 -38.36 -0.14 -20.37
CA ILE A 354 -37.84 1.22 -20.13
C ILE A 354 -38.98 2.14 -19.71
N ALA A 355 -40.08 2.20 -20.47
CA ALA A 355 -41.22 3.05 -20.14
C ALA A 355 -41.85 2.70 -18.78
N TRP A 356 -41.95 1.40 -18.47
CA TRP A 356 -42.41 0.92 -17.17
C TRP A 356 -41.48 1.37 -16.03
N ALA A 357 -40.16 1.25 -16.21
CA ALA A 357 -39.20 1.65 -15.20
C ALA A 357 -39.16 3.18 -14.99
N GLU A 358 -39.20 3.96 -16.08
CA GLU A 358 -39.31 5.42 -16.06
C GLU A 358 -40.58 5.85 -15.29
N GLY A 359 -41.73 5.24 -15.59
CA GLY A 359 -42.99 5.52 -14.91
C GLY A 359 -43.00 5.14 -13.43
N ARG A 360 -42.42 3.99 -13.07
CA ARG A 360 -42.37 3.50 -11.68
C ARG A 360 -41.47 4.35 -10.79
N GLN A 361 -40.36 4.87 -11.33
CA GLN A 361 -39.41 5.68 -10.57
C GLN A 361 -39.65 7.20 -10.71
N GLY A 362 -40.53 7.62 -11.62
CA GLY A 362 -40.80 9.04 -11.87
C GLY A 362 -39.60 9.77 -12.47
N LEU A 363 -38.80 9.08 -13.29
CA LEU A 363 -37.53 9.58 -13.84
C LEU A 363 -37.49 9.38 -15.36
N SER A 364 -36.71 10.22 -16.05
CA SER A 364 -36.45 10.11 -17.48
C SER A 364 -34.98 9.75 -17.70
N LEU A 365 -34.72 8.70 -18.48
CA LEU A 365 -33.38 8.21 -18.74
C LEU A 365 -32.72 8.98 -19.89
N ALA A 366 -31.42 9.26 -19.73
CA ALA A 366 -30.60 9.79 -20.81
C ALA A 366 -30.42 8.75 -21.94
N PRO A 367 -30.13 9.16 -23.19
CA PRO A 367 -29.97 8.23 -24.31
C PRO A 367 -28.98 7.09 -24.04
N GLU A 368 -27.84 7.38 -23.40
CA GLU A 368 -26.82 6.38 -23.08
C GLU A 368 -27.28 5.43 -21.97
N GLN A 369 -28.13 5.88 -21.04
CA GLN A 369 -28.72 5.00 -20.04
C GLN A 369 -29.77 4.08 -20.66
N LYS A 370 -30.58 4.57 -21.62
CA LYS A 370 -31.49 3.73 -22.40
C LYS A 370 -30.72 2.68 -23.19
N GLU A 371 -29.59 3.07 -23.80
CA GLU A 371 -28.69 2.15 -24.48
C GLU A 371 -28.11 1.10 -23.54
N ALA A 372 -27.70 1.49 -22.32
CA ALA A 372 -27.25 0.53 -21.32
C ALA A 372 -28.34 -0.49 -20.95
N VAL A 373 -29.60 -0.05 -20.83
CA VAL A 373 -30.73 -0.98 -20.60
C VAL A 373 -30.90 -1.93 -21.78
N ARG A 374 -30.86 -1.44 -23.03
CA ARG A 374 -30.95 -2.29 -24.23
C ARG A 374 -29.82 -3.32 -24.28
N GLN A 375 -28.58 -2.88 -24.12
CA GLN A 375 -27.42 -3.76 -24.14
C GLN A 375 -27.46 -4.79 -23.01
N ALA A 376 -27.94 -4.40 -21.82
CA ALA A 376 -28.08 -5.32 -20.70
C ALA A 376 -29.16 -6.40 -20.92
N MET A 377 -30.08 -6.25 -21.88
CA MET A 377 -31.07 -7.30 -22.17
C MET A 377 -30.55 -8.34 -23.16
N VAL A 378 -29.56 -7.98 -23.99
CA VAL A 378 -29.06 -8.83 -25.09
C VAL A 378 -27.65 -9.38 -24.85
N SER A 379 -26.82 -8.64 -24.11
CA SER A 379 -25.40 -8.97 -23.96
C SER A 379 -25.15 -9.88 -22.76
N LYS A 380 -24.29 -10.89 -22.95
CA LYS A 380 -23.87 -11.76 -21.85
C LYS A 380 -22.93 -11.09 -20.86
N VAL A 381 -22.06 -10.24 -21.39
CA VAL A 381 -21.14 -9.40 -20.62
C VAL A 381 -21.35 -7.97 -21.09
N LEU A 382 -21.50 -7.04 -20.14
CA LEU A 382 -21.65 -5.62 -20.44
C LEU A 382 -20.81 -4.80 -19.45
N VAL A 383 -20.09 -3.82 -19.97
CA VAL A 383 -19.42 -2.79 -19.16
C VAL A 383 -20.24 -1.51 -19.19
N ILE A 384 -20.56 -0.98 -18.01
CA ILE A 384 -21.18 0.34 -17.81
C ILE A 384 -20.17 1.22 -17.07
N THR A 385 -19.67 2.25 -17.74
CA THR A 385 -18.70 3.18 -17.15
C THR A 385 -19.18 4.62 -17.18
N GLY A 386 -18.83 5.41 -16.19
CA GLY A 386 -19.18 6.83 -16.15
C GLY A 386 -18.60 7.54 -14.95
N GLY A 387 -18.49 8.86 -15.01
CA GLY A 387 -18.01 9.68 -13.88
C GLY A 387 -19.04 9.85 -12.75
N PRO A 388 -18.75 10.64 -11.71
CA PRO A 388 -19.73 11.03 -10.69
C PRO A 388 -20.89 11.80 -11.33
N GLY A 389 -22.08 11.74 -10.74
CA GLY A 389 -23.25 12.51 -11.21
C GLY A 389 -23.88 12.04 -12.53
N THR A 390 -23.37 10.97 -13.16
CA THR A 390 -23.90 10.38 -14.41
C THR A 390 -25.08 9.42 -14.20
N GLY A 391 -25.48 9.18 -12.95
CA GLY A 391 -26.63 8.32 -12.62
C GLY A 391 -26.38 6.82 -12.74
N LYS A 392 -25.13 6.34 -12.61
CA LYS A 392 -24.78 4.90 -12.63
C LYS A 392 -25.66 4.07 -11.69
N THR A 393 -25.76 4.47 -10.43
CA THR A 393 -26.55 3.75 -9.41
C THR A 393 -28.04 3.73 -9.73
N THR A 394 -28.58 4.83 -10.28
CA THR A 394 -29.98 4.88 -10.76
C THR A 394 -30.22 3.90 -11.90
N LEU A 395 -29.30 3.85 -12.87
CA LEU A 395 -29.35 2.89 -13.97
C LEU A 395 -29.29 1.45 -13.47
N VAL A 396 -28.38 1.14 -12.54
CA VAL A 396 -28.30 -0.19 -11.91
C VAL A 396 -29.64 -0.53 -11.23
N ASN A 397 -30.23 0.39 -10.46
CA ASN A 397 -31.54 0.15 -9.84
C ASN A 397 -32.67 -0.16 -10.84
N ILE A 398 -32.65 0.49 -11.99
CA ILE A 398 -33.62 0.24 -13.06
C ILE A 398 -33.40 -1.15 -13.67
N LEU A 399 -32.16 -1.50 -13.98
CA LEU A 399 -31.80 -2.82 -14.49
C LEU A 399 -32.25 -3.93 -13.52
N LEU A 400 -31.94 -3.78 -12.23
CA LEU A 400 -32.33 -4.74 -11.20
C LEU A 400 -33.85 -4.89 -11.12
N SER A 401 -34.59 -3.78 -11.16
CA SER A 401 -36.06 -3.82 -11.11
C SER A 401 -36.68 -4.56 -12.31
N ILE A 402 -36.08 -4.42 -13.50
CA ILE A 402 -36.52 -5.13 -14.71
C ILE A 402 -36.19 -6.62 -14.61
N LEU A 403 -34.97 -6.96 -14.19
CA LEU A 403 -34.49 -8.34 -14.09
C LEU A 403 -35.24 -9.14 -13.01
N GLU A 404 -35.55 -8.53 -11.86
CA GLU A 404 -36.35 -9.14 -10.80
C GLU A 404 -37.79 -9.39 -11.23
N LYS A 405 -38.38 -8.46 -12.01
CA LYS A 405 -39.73 -8.66 -12.58
C LYS A 405 -39.78 -9.86 -13.53
N LYS A 406 -38.63 -10.30 -14.01
CA LYS A 406 -38.44 -11.50 -14.84
C LYS A 406 -37.89 -12.69 -14.04
N GLU A 407 -38.00 -12.63 -12.71
CA GLU A 407 -37.68 -13.72 -11.78
C GLU A 407 -36.23 -14.23 -11.90
N ARG A 408 -35.30 -13.35 -12.30
CA ARG A 408 -33.87 -13.68 -12.34
C ARG A 408 -33.29 -13.64 -10.93
N ARG A 409 -32.45 -14.62 -10.60
CA ARG A 409 -31.62 -14.60 -9.38
C ARG A 409 -30.43 -13.68 -9.60
N ILE A 410 -30.40 -12.56 -8.88
CA ILE A 410 -29.36 -11.53 -9.03
C ILE A 410 -28.45 -11.54 -7.81
N LEU A 411 -27.15 -11.54 -8.04
CA LEU A 411 -26.14 -11.29 -7.00
C LEU A 411 -25.52 -9.92 -7.23
N LEU A 412 -25.44 -9.13 -6.16
CA LEU A 412 -24.78 -7.83 -6.13
C LEU A 412 -23.48 -7.94 -5.36
N SER A 413 -22.39 -7.49 -5.97
CA SER A 413 -21.09 -7.56 -5.32
C SER A 413 -20.21 -6.36 -5.63
N ALA A 414 -19.31 -6.07 -4.68
CA ALA A 414 -18.27 -5.07 -4.84
C ALA A 414 -16.93 -5.59 -4.27
N PRO A 415 -15.79 -5.00 -4.63
CA PRO A 415 -14.47 -5.47 -4.16
C PRO A 415 -14.22 -5.21 -2.67
N THR A 416 -14.85 -4.19 -2.07
CA THR A 416 -14.66 -3.82 -0.65
C THR A 416 -15.96 -3.83 0.13
N GLY A 417 -15.87 -4.04 1.46
CA GLY A 417 -17.04 -4.05 2.36
C GLY A 417 -17.84 -2.75 2.31
N ARG A 418 -17.15 -1.62 2.19
CA ARG A 418 -17.76 -0.29 2.09
C ARG A 418 -18.52 -0.09 0.78
N ALA A 419 -17.92 -0.49 -0.34
CA ALA A 419 -18.59 -0.41 -1.63
C ALA A 419 -19.82 -1.33 -1.67
N ALA A 420 -19.72 -2.54 -1.10
CA ALA A 420 -20.84 -3.48 -1.00
C ALA A 420 -21.97 -2.91 -0.13
N LYS A 421 -21.66 -2.39 1.07
CA LYS A 421 -22.65 -1.76 1.97
C LYS A 421 -23.38 -0.60 1.28
N ARG A 422 -22.63 0.28 0.61
CA ARG A 422 -23.21 1.39 -0.15
C ARG A 422 -24.08 0.92 -1.31
N LEU A 423 -23.62 -0.07 -2.07
CA LEU A 423 -24.40 -0.67 -3.15
C LEU A 423 -25.72 -1.21 -2.59
N GLY A 424 -25.67 -1.88 -1.43
CA GLY A 424 -26.88 -2.37 -0.78
C GLY A 424 -27.83 -1.26 -0.31
N GLU A 425 -27.31 -0.23 0.37
CA GLU A 425 -28.11 0.93 0.83
C GLU A 425 -28.75 1.70 -0.33
N THR A 426 -28.03 1.89 -1.42
CA THR A 426 -28.53 2.65 -2.58
C THR A 426 -29.46 1.85 -3.47
N THR A 427 -29.33 0.52 -3.47
CA THR A 427 -30.20 -0.37 -4.26
C THR A 427 -31.36 -0.97 -3.48
N GLY A 428 -31.35 -0.87 -2.15
CA GLY A 428 -32.33 -1.51 -1.27
C GLY A 428 -32.25 -3.03 -1.28
N ARG A 429 -31.13 -3.62 -1.70
CA ARG A 429 -30.91 -5.07 -1.85
C ARG A 429 -29.67 -5.51 -1.09
N GLU A 430 -29.57 -6.79 -0.78
CA GLU A 430 -28.35 -7.32 -0.17
C GLU A 430 -27.20 -7.32 -1.19
N ALA A 431 -26.06 -6.79 -0.78
CA ALA A 431 -24.84 -6.77 -1.58
C ALA A 431 -23.66 -7.20 -0.70
N GLU A 432 -22.81 -8.06 -1.23
CA GLU A 432 -21.69 -8.63 -0.49
C GLU A 432 -20.34 -8.26 -1.12
N THR A 433 -19.24 -8.57 -0.43
CA THR A 433 -17.92 -8.42 -1.03
C THR A 433 -17.60 -9.60 -1.94
N LEU A 434 -16.75 -9.39 -2.95
CA LEU A 434 -16.26 -10.48 -3.81
C LEU A 434 -15.64 -11.62 -3.00
N HIS A 435 -14.95 -11.30 -1.90
CA HIS A 435 -14.34 -12.32 -1.02
C HIS A 435 -15.38 -13.17 -0.29
N ARG A 436 -16.49 -12.55 0.15
CA ARG A 436 -17.59 -13.26 0.80
C ARG A 436 -18.40 -14.07 -0.22
N LEU A 437 -18.73 -13.46 -1.36
CA LEU A 437 -19.45 -14.09 -2.47
C LEU A 437 -18.75 -15.36 -2.97
N LEU A 438 -17.41 -15.30 -3.11
CA LEU A 438 -16.59 -16.42 -3.57
C LEU A 438 -16.18 -17.39 -2.45
N GLU A 439 -16.65 -17.15 -1.21
CA GLU A 439 -16.33 -17.96 -0.03
C GLU A 439 -14.82 -18.13 0.17
N TYR A 440 -14.11 -17.02 0.36
CA TYR A 440 -12.66 -17.03 0.61
C TYR A 440 -12.32 -17.83 1.87
N ASN A 441 -11.36 -18.75 1.73
CA ASN A 441 -10.81 -19.55 2.81
C ASN A 441 -9.43 -19.01 3.22
N PRO A 442 -9.29 -18.42 4.42
CA PRO A 442 -8.03 -17.86 4.89
C PRO A 442 -6.92 -18.88 5.12
N ARG A 443 -7.25 -20.16 5.34
CA ARG A 443 -6.27 -21.23 5.59
C ARG A 443 -5.60 -21.72 4.33
N THR A 444 -6.38 -21.84 3.25
CA THR A 444 -5.88 -22.29 1.95
C THR A 444 -5.51 -21.13 1.03
N HIS A 445 -5.79 -19.89 1.45
CA HIS A 445 -5.67 -18.68 0.63
C HIS A 445 -6.38 -18.79 -0.73
N GLY A 446 -7.46 -19.58 -0.80
CA GLY A 446 -8.22 -19.86 -2.01
C GLY A 446 -9.71 -19.54 -1.85
N PHE A 447 -10.45 -19.65 -2.95
CA PHE A 447 -11.90 -19.49 -2.98
C PHE A 447 -12.59 -20.85 -3.09
N LEU A 448 -13.70 -21.05 -2.38
CA LEU A 448 -14.47 -22.30 -2.44
C LEU A 448 -15.45 -22.33 -3.63
N ARG A 449 -15.80 -21.15 -4.16
CA ARG A 449 -16.60 -21.04 -5.40
C ARG A 449 -15.69 -21.08 -6.62
N ASP A 450 -15.97 -22.00 -7.53
CA ASP A 450 -15.19 -22.24 -8.74
C ASP A 450 -16.06 -22.89 -9.83
N ARG A 451 -15.43 -23.49 -10.85
CA ARG A 451 -16.14 -24.15 -11.96
C ARG A 451 -16.92 -25.39 -11.51
N ASN A 452 -16.46 -26.07 -10.47
CA ASN A 452 -17.07 -27.29 -9.92
C ASN A 452 -18.15 -26.95 -8.88
N ASN A 453 -18.02 -25.81 -8.21
CA ASN A 453 -18.98 -25.26 -7.27
C ASN A 453 -19.35 -23.81 -7.67
N PRO A 454 -20.14 -23.62 -8.74
CA PRO A 454 -20.43 -22.30 -9.27
C PRO A 454 -21.35 -21.48 -8.36
N LEU A 455 -21.39 -20.18 -8.62
CA LEU A 455 -22.35 -19.26 -8.02
C LEU A 455 -23.78 -19.60 -8.46
N GLN A 456 -24.74 -19.42 -7.54
CA GLN A 456 -26.16 -19.63 -7.82
C GLN A 456 -26.82 -18.33 -8.28
N ALA A 457 -26.49 -17.88 -9.50
CA ALA A 457 -27.01 -16.64 -10.06
C ALA A 457 -27.36 -16.77 -11.54
N ASP A 458 -28.41 -16.06 -11.95
CA ASP A 458 -28.70 -15.77 -13.35
C ASP A 458 -28.00 -14.49 -13.81
N VAL A 459 -27.77 -13.54 -12.90
CA VAL A 459 -27.08 -12.26 -13.16
C VAL A 459 -26.14 -11.93 -12.01
N LEU A 460 -24.89 -11.59 -12.32
CA LEU A 460 -23.93 -11.01 -11.39
C LEU A 460 -23.68 -9.54 -11.76
N VAL A 461 -23.94 -8.64 -10.84
CA VAL A 461 -23.58 -7.22 -10.97
C VAL A 461 -22.39 -6.93 -10.08
N LEU A 462 -21.29 -6.52 -10.70
CA LEU A 462 -20.09 -6.07 -10.01
C LEU A 462 -20.01 -4.56 -10.09
N ASP A 463 -20.05 -3.88 -8.94
CA ASP A 463 -19.81 -2.44 -8.85
C ASP A 463 -18.37 -2.14 -8.42
N GLU A 464 -17.90 -0.93 -8.69
CA GLU A 464 -16.52 -0.47 -8.45
C GLU A 464 -15.44 -1.39 -9.08
N VAL A 465 -15.70 -1.87 -10.31
CA VAL A 465 -14.81 -2.80 -11.03
C VAL A 465 -13.42 -2.21 -11.30
N SER A 466 -13.26 -0.88 -11.25
CA SER A 466 -11.95 -0.22 -11.31
C SER A 466 -10.99 -0.70 -10.22
N MET A 467 -11.50 -1.21 -9.09
CA MET A 467 -10.69 -1.73 -7.98
C MET A 467 -10.38 -3.24 -8.09
N VAL A 468 -10.93 -3.94 -9.08
CA VAL A 468 -10.76 -5.40 -9.25
C VAL A 468 -9.49 -5.70 -10.03
N ASP A 469 -8.57 -6.46 -9.42
CA ASP A 469 -7.35 -6.95 -10.08
C ASP A 469 -7.59 -8.21 -10.93
N THR A 470 -6.58 -8.58 -11.74
CA THR A 470 -6.68 -9.71 -12.67
C THR A 470 -6.89 -11.05 -11.97
N VAL A 471 -6.30 -11.25 -10.80
CA VAL A 471 -6.41 -12.52 -10.05
C VAL A 471 -7.82 -12.67 -9.49
N LEU A 472 -8.37 -11.61 -8.90
CA LEU A 472 -9.74 -11.62 -8.39
C LEU A 472 -10.75 -11.79 -9.53
N MET A 473 -10.56 -11.07 -10.65
CA MET A 473 -11.41 -11.23 -11.84
C MET A 473 -11.39 -12.67 -12.36
N LEU A 474 -10.22 -13.32 -12.43
CA LEU A 474 -10.13 -14.74 -12.83
C LEU A 474 -11.01 -15.63 -11.96
N ASN A 475 -10.95 -15.44 -10.64
CA ASN A 475 -11.72 -16.27 -9.70
C ASN A 475 -13.23 -16.03 -9.82
N VAL A 476 -13.65 -14.78 -10.07
CA VAL A 476 -15.05 -14.49 -10.41
C VAL A 476 -15.48 -15.25 -11.66
N LEU A 477 -14.72 -15.14 -12.75
CA LEU A 477 -15.06 -15.78 -14.02
C LEU A 477 -15.06 -17.31 -13.93
N LYS A 478 -14.20 -17.90 -13.10
CA LYS A 478 -14.21 -19.35 -12.81
C LYS A 478 -15.49 -19.79 -12.08
N ALA A 479 -15.99 -18.96 -11.17
CA ALA A 479 -17.16 -19.26 -10.37
C ALA A 479 -18.50 -18.96 -11.07
N LEU A 480 -18.48 -18.25 -12.20
CA LEU A 480 -19.70 -17.95 -12.96
C LEU A 480 -20.23 -19.19 -13.67
N PRO A 481 -21.51 -19.56 -13.48
CA PRO A 481 -22.10 -20.62 -14.26
C PRO A 481 -22.31 -20.15 -15.72
N PRO A 482 -22.29 -21.04 -16.71
CA PRO A 482 -22.31 -20.64 -18.12
C PRO A 482 -23.58 -19.87 -18.55
N HIS A 483 -24.69 -20.02 -17.82
CA HIS A 483 -25.93 -19.30 -18.08
C HIS A 483 -25.97 -17.90 -17.46
N CYS A 484 -25.08 -17.56 -16.51
CA CYS A 484 -25.10 -16.27 -15.81
C CYS A 484 -24.65 -15.12 -16.71
N GLN A 485 -25.36 -14.01 -16.63
CA GLN A 485 -24.97 -12.74 -17.20
C GLN A 485 -24.02 -11.99 -16.25
N LEU A 486 -23.05 -11.25 -16.80
CA LEU A 486 -22.09 -10.45 -16.03
C LEU A 486 -22.22 -8.96 -16.40
N LEU A 487 -22.62 -8.13 -15.43
CA LEU A 487 -22.65 -6.67 -15.56
C LEU A 487 -21.50 -6.07 -14.76
N LEU A 488 -20.59 -5.39 -15.45
CA LEU A 488 -19.43 -4.72 -14.87
C LEU A 488 -19.69 -3.21 -14.80
N VAL A 489 -19.75 -2.66 -13.60
CA VAL A 489 -20.02 -1.24 -13.35
C VAL A 489 -18.83 -0.60 -12.66
N GLY A 490 -18.40 0.57 -13.15
CA GLY A 490 -17.27 1.26 -12.55
C GLY A 490 -17.00 2.64 -13.15
N ASP A 491 -15.93 3.26 -12.70
CA ASP A 491 -15.41 4.51 -13.26
C ASP A 491 -13.96 4.29 -13.69
N VAL A 492 -13.75 4.23 -15.02
CA VAL A 492 -12.42 4.03 -15.63
C VAL A 492 -11.45 5.18 -15.35
N ASP A 493 -11.96 6.35 -14.97
CA ASP A 493 -11.14 7.55 -14.73
C ASP A 493 -10.68 7.64 -13.24
N GLN A 494 -11.16 6.73 -12.38
CA GLN A 494 -10.66 6.58 -11.01
C GLN A 494 -9.32 5.82 -10.97
N LEU A 495 -8.70 5.81 -9.79
CA LEU A 495 -7.52 4.99 -9.52
C LEU A 495 -7.81 3.51 -9.85
N PRO A 496 -6.85 2.81 -10.50
CA PRO A 496 -6.97 1.37 -10.76
C PRO A 496 -6.87 0.56 -9.46
N SER A 497 -7.03 -0.75 -9.58
CA SER A 497 -6.87 -1.72 -8.50
C SER A 497 -5.48 -1.61 -7.86
N VAL A 498 -5.36 -1.90 -6.56
CA VAL A 498 -4.03 -1.98 -5.92
C VAL A 498 -3.26 -3.20 -6.41
N GLY A 499 -3.96 -4.31 -6.67
CA GLY A 499 -3.36 -5.52 -7.23
C GLY A 499 -2.98 -5.38 -8.72
N PRO A 500 -2.30 -6.40 -9.28
CA PRO A 500 -1.76 -6.32 -10.63
C PRO A 500 -2.83 -6.37 -11.73
N GLY A 501 -2.58 -5.61 -12.79
CA GLY A 501 -3.43 -5.51 -13.98
C GLY A 501 -4.41 -4.33 -13.98
N SER A 502 -4.97 -4.02 -15.13
CA SER A 502 -5.96 -2.94 -15.32
C SER A 502 -7.25 -3.49 -15.95
N VAL A 503 -7.91 -4.43 -15.28
CA VAL A 503 -9.01 -5.24 -15.86
C VAL A 503 -10.07 -4.39 -16.55
N LEU A 504 -10.65 -3.39 -15.87
CA LEU A 504 -11.70 -2.54 -16.46
C LEU A 504 -11.19 -1.79 -17.71
N GLN A 505 -10.01 -1.20 -17.61
CA GLN A 505 -9.42 -0.41 -18.70
C GLN A 505 -9.06 -1.31 -19.90
N ASP A 506 -8.51 -2.49 -19.64
CA ASP A 506 -8.09 -3.45 -20.68
C ASP A 506 -9.30 -4.04 -21.41
N ILE A 507 -10.38 -4.37 -20.69
CA ILE A 507 -11.65 -4.81 -21.30
C ILE A 507 -12.19 -3.71 -22.21
N ILE A 508 -12.24 -2.45 -21.73
CA ILE A 508 -12.71 -1.32 -22.53
C ILE A 508 -11.82 -1.09 -23.76
N ALA A 509 -10.50 -1.12 -23.60
CA ALA A 509 -9.53 -0.89 -24.66
C ALA A 509 -9.47 -2.04 -25.69
N SER A 510 -9.92 -3.23 -25.33
CA SER A 510 -10.02 -4.37 -26.25
C SER A 510 -11.11 -4.19 -27.29
N GLY A 511 -12.22 -3.51 -26.96
CA GLY A 511 -13.41 -3.46 -27.81
C GLY A 511 -14.14 -4.80 -27.98
N HIS A 512 -13.73 -5.85 -27.27
CA HIS A 512 -14.31 -7.19 -27.40
C HIS A 512 -15.67 -7.31 -26.69
N VAL A 513 -15.85 -6.61 -25.57
CA VAL A 513 -17.08 -6.62 -24.78
C VAL A 513 -17.85 -5.31 -25.05
N PRO A 514 -19.20 -5.34 -25.16
CA PRO A 514 -20.02 -4.14 -25.24
C PRO A 514 -19.74 -3.19 -24.07
N VAL A 515 -19.50 -1.92 -24.38
CA VAL A 515 -19.24 -0.86 -23.40
C VAL A 515 -20.21 0.28 -23.61
N VAL A 516 -20.91 0.67 -22.54
CA VAL A 516 -21.74 1.87 -22.52
C VAL A 516 -21.11 2.91 -21.59
N ARG A 517 -20.73 4.06 -22.15
CA ARG A 517 -20.13 5.17 -21.40
C ARG A 517 -21.17 6.25 -21.14
N LEU A 518 -21.52 6.45 -19.87
CA LEU A 518 -22.45 7.50 -19.43
C LEU A 518 -21.72 8.85 -19.42
N LYS A 519 -22.18 9.77 -20.26
CA LYS A 519 -21.59 11.11 -20.43
C LYS A 519 -22.49 12.22 -19.89
N HIS A 520 -23.80 11.99 -19.86
CA HIS A 520 -24.77 12.99 -19.46
C HIS A 520 -24.74 13.24 -17.94
N ILE A 521 -24.49 14.49 -17.54
CA ILE A 521 -24.56 14.94 -16.15
C ILE A 521 -25.93 15.57 -15.92
N PHE A 522 -26.68 15.06 -14.95
CA PHE A 522 -28.03 15.55 -14.65
C PHE A 522 -28.00 16.97 -14.06
N ARG A 523 -29.04 17.77 -14.34
CA ARG A 523 -29.14 19.19 -13.94
C ARG A 523 -28.92 19.43 -12.44
N GLN A 524 -29.42 18.53 -11.59
CA GLN A 524 -29.19 18.59 -10.13
C GLN A 524 -27.71 18.42 -9.77
N ALA A 525 -26.99 17.60 -10.53
CA ALA A 525 -25.56 17.37 -10.36
C ALA A 525 -24.69 18.48 -11.01
N GLN A 526 -25.18 19.18 -12.04
CA GLN A 526 -24.47 20.31 -12.65
C GLN A 526 -24.35 21.53 -11.72
N ALA A 527 -25.23 21.66 -10.72
CA ALA A 527 -25.14 22.71 -9.71
C ALA A 527 -24.02 22.48 -8.68
N SER A 528 -23.48 21.25 -8.60
CA SER A 528 -22.40 20.88 -7.69
C SER A 528 -21.04 21.23 -8.29
N LEU A 529 -20.26 22.08 -7.61
CA LEU A 529 -18.88 22.36 -8.03
C LEU A 529 -17.98 21.15 -7.85
N ILE A 530 -18.29 20.23 -6.93
CA ILE A 530 -17.54 18.96 -6.81
C ILE A 530 -17.62 18.19 -8.13
N ILE A 531 -18.83 18.03 -8.67
CA ILE A 531 -19.06 17.24 -9.89
C ILE A 531 -18.48 17.96 -11.11
N THR A 532 -18.77 19.25 -11.29
CA THR A 532 -18.23 20.01 -12.42
C THR A 532 -16.70 20.05 -12.38
N ASN A 533 -16.09 20.27 -11.21
CA ASN A 533 -14.64 20.25 -11.07
C ASN A 533 -14.04 18.86 -11.26
N ALA A 534 -14.71 17.77 -10.86
CA ALA A 534 -14.25 16.42 -11.17
C ALA A 534 -14.15 16.20 -12.69
N HIS A 535 -15.15 16.62 -13.47
CA HIS A 535 -15.09 16.54 -14.92
C HIS A 535 -13.98 17.42 -15.53
N ARG A 536 -13.81 18.65 -15.03
CA ARG A 536 -12.72 19.54 -15.44
C ARG A 536 -11.35 18.91 -15.19
N ILE A 537 -11.12 18.39 -13.98
CA ILE A 537 -9.89 17.68 -13.61
C ILE A 537 -9.64 16.52 -14.58
N ASN A 538 -10.66 15.70 -14.86
CA ASN A 538 -10.53 14.56 -15.78
C ASN A 538 -10.16 15.00 -17.21
N GLN A 539 -10.66 16.15 -17.65
CA GLN A 539 -10.33 16.77 -18.94
C GLN A 539 -8.97 17.48 -18.96
N GLY A 540 -8.26 17.54 -17.83
CA GLY A 540 -6.99 18.27 -17.72
C GLY A 540 -7.16 19.78 -17.55
N GLU A 541 -8.36 20.23 -17.18
CA GLU A 541 -8.67 21.62 -16.87
C GLU A 541 -8.60 21.88 -15.36
N LEU A 542 -8.14 23.08 -14.99
CA LEU A 542 -8.11 23.48 -13.58
C LEU A 542 -9.54 23.60 -13.00
N PRO A 543 -9.75 23.20 -11.72
CA PRO A 543 -10.99 23.45 -11.01
C PRO A 543 -11.38 24.93 -11.01
N GLN A 544 -12.68 25.18 -11.11
CA GLN A 544 -13.27 26.49 -10.88
C GLN A 544 -13.48 26.72 -9.39
N GLU A 545 -13.19 27.94 -8.95
CA GLU A 545 -13.45 28.39 -7.58
C GLU A 545 -14.86 28.98 -7.49
N PRO A 546 -15.52 28.86 -6.33
CA PRO A 546 -16.81 29.49 -6.12
C PRO A 546 -16.68 31.02 -6.13
N PRO A 547 -17.76 31.75 -6.49
CA PRO A 547 -17.84 33.19 -6.26
C PRO A 547 -17.60 33.53 -4.78
N ALA A 548 -16.95 34.67 -4.51
CA ALA A 548 -16.44 35.03 -3.17
C ALA A 548 -17.48 35.00 -2.03
N ASP A 549 -18.76 35.21 -2.35
CA ASP A 549 -19.86 35.31 -1.38
C ASP A 549 -20.85 34.13 -1.43
N ALA A 550 -20.60 33.13 -2.27
CA ALA A 550 -21.49 31.99 -2.43
C ALA A 550 -21.12 30.84 -1.48
N LEU A 551 -22.11 30.26 -0.80
CA LEU A 551 -21.94 28.96 -0.15
C LEU A 551 -21.89 27.90 -1.25
N ALA A 552 -20.78 27.20 -1.33
CA ALA A 552 -20.51 26.17 -2.32
C ALA A 552 -20.10 24.87 -1.65
N ASP A 553 -20.00 23.82 -2.46
CA ASP A 553 -19.58 22.49 -2.06
C ASP A 553 -18.11 22.20 -2.42
N PHE A 554 -17.40 23.13 -3.06
CA PHE A 554 -15.99 22.98 -3.41
C PHE A 554 -15.21 24.27 -3.12
N TYR A 555 -14.05 24.15 -2.48
CA TYR A 555 -13.14 25.26 -2.22
C TYR A 555 -11.68 24.87 -2.47
N PHE A 556 -10.88 25.82 -2.96
CA PHE A 556 -9.42 25.70 -3.02
C PHE A 556 -8.80 26.80 -2.14
N ILE A 557 -7.96 26.40 -1.18
CA ILE A 557 -7.27 27.29 -0.24
C ILE A 557 -5.79 27.25 -0.57
N GLU A 558 -5.29 28.35 -1.13
CA GLU A 558 -3.90 28.46 -1.56
C GLU A 558 -2.95 28.62 -0.36
N LYS A 559 -2.00 27.69 -0.24
CA LYS A 559 -0.92 27.66 0.74
C LYS A 559 0.32 27.00 0.12
N GLU A 560 1.43 27.73 0.10
CA GLU A 560 2.69 27.23 -0.46
C GLU A 560 3.44 26.35 0.54
N GLU A 561 3.62 26.81 1.78
CA GLU A 561 4.46 26.10 2.76
C GLU A 561 3.72 24.92 3.43
N PRO A 562 4.34 23.72 3.56
CA PRO A 562 3.77 22.56 4.24
C PRO A 562 3.27 22.84 5.67
N GLU A 563 3.97 23.67 6.44
CA GLU A 563 3.61 24.08 7.79
C GLU A 563 2.31 24.89 7.78
N ALA A 564 2.15 25.76 6.79
CA ALA A 564 0.94 26.57 6.62
C ALA A 564 -0.25 25.70 6.17
N ILE A 565 -0.01 24.68 5.34
CA ILE A 565 -1.02 23.67 4.99
C ILE A 565 -1.46 22.90 6.25
N LEU A 566 -0.52 22.42 7.05
CA LEU A 566 -0.81 21.69 8.29
C LEU A 566 -1.62 22.55 9.28
N ALA A 567 -1.23 23.80 9.49
CA ALA A 567 -1.96 24.74 10.34
C ALA A 567 -3.38 25.00 9.81
N ALA A 568 -3.53 25.18 8.49
CA ALA A 568 -4.83 25.36 7.86
C ALA A 568 -5.72 24.11 8.04
N LEU A 569 -5.18 22.91 7.83
CA LEU A 569 -5.91 21.65 8.01
C LEU A 569 -6.46 21.51 9.44
N LYS A 570 -5.65 21.78 10.46
CA LYS A 570 -6.07 21.74 11.87
C LYS A 570 -7.27 22.66 12.13
N THR A 571 -7.18 23.91 11.69
CA THR A 571 -8.25 24.92 11.86
C THR A 571 -9.48 24.60 11.03
N LEU A 572 -9.31 24.06 9.81
CA LEU A 572 -10.41 23.70 8.92
C LEU A 572 -11.23 22.55 9.50
N VAL A 573 -10.58 21.46 9.87
CA VAL A 573 -11.23 20.24 10.36
C VAL A 573 -11.90 20.47 11.70
N LYS A 574 -11.23 21.13 12.66
CA LYS A 574 -11.75 21.33 14.02
C LYS A 574 -12.79 22.43 14.14
N GLU A 575 -12.63 23.54 13.41
CA GLU A 575 -13.39 24.76 13.67
C GLU A 575 -14.20 25.26 12.47
N ARG A 576 -13.54 25.56 11.34
CA ARG A 576 -14.21 26.28 10.23
C ARG A 576 -15.29 25.44 9.57
N ILE A 577 -15.00 24.17 9.25
CA ILE A 577 -15.96 23.30 8.58
C ILE A 577 -17.15 23.00 9.50
N PRO A 578 -16.94 22.56 10.77
CA PRO A 578 -18.06 22.37 11.69
C PRO A 578 -18.90 23.62 11.91
N ARG A 579 -18.28 24.80 12.13
CA ARG A 579 -19.01 26.05 12.36
C ARG A 579 -19.82 26.52 11.15
N ARG A 580 -19.27 26.38 9.93
CA ARG A 580 -19.89 26.94 8.72
C ARG A 580 -20.88 26.00 8.04
N PHE A 581 -20.66 24.69 8.15
CA PHE A 581 -21.42 23.65 7.44
C PHE A 581 -22.14 22.66 8.38
N GLY A 582 -21.93 22.75 9.70
CA GLY A 582 -22.59 21.89 10.69
C GLY A 582 -22.14 20.43 10.65
N LEU A 583 -20.95 20.15 10.11
CA LEU A 583 -20.43 18.79 9.96
C LEU A 583 -19.60 18.37 11.17
N HIS A 584 -19.80 17.14 11.66
CA HIS A 584 -19.03 16.63 12.80
C HIS A 584 -17.54 16.43 12.44
N PRO A 585 -16.57 16.99 13.20
CA PRO A 585 -15.17 17.05 12.81
C PRO A 585 -14.46 15.69 12.71
N VAL A 586 -14.96 14.66 13.41
CA VAL A 586 -14.36 13.31 13.41
C VAL A 586 -15.13 12.35 12.50
N ASP A 587 -16.46 12.42 12.53
CA ASP A 587 -17.31 11.40 11.91
C ASP A 587 -17.66 11.77 10.46
N GLU A 588 -17.74 13.06 10.12
CA GLU A 588 -18.18 13.52 8.80
C GLU A 588 -17.07 14.18 7.97
N VAL A 589 -15.96 14.59 8.60
CA VAL A 589 -14.80 15.16 7.91
C VAL A 589 -13.70 14.11 7.79
N GLN A 590 -13.24 13.87 6.55
CA GLN A 590 -12.13 12.98 6.27
C GLN A 590 -10.99 13.72 5.58
N VAL A 591 -9.79 13.62 6.14
CA VAL A 591 -8.58 14.10 5.47
C VAL A 591 -8.06 13.00 4.56
N LEU A 592 -7.92 13.29 3.26
CA LEU A 592 -7.40 12.37 2.26
C LEU A 592 -6.06 12.87 1.73
N VAL A 593 -5.01 12.08 1.82
CA VAL A 593 -3.66 12.51 1.44
C VAL A 593 -3.06 11.69 0.31
N PRO A 594 -2.27 12.30 -0.59
CA PRO A 594 -1.54 11.57 -1.61
C PRO A 594 -0.49 10.61 -1.04
N MET A 595 0.32 11.08 -0.07
CA MET A 595 1.47 10.36 0.46
C MET A 595 1.34 10.01 1.94
N ASN A 596 1.98 8.91 2.35
CA ASN A 596 2.03 8.51 3.76
C ASN A 596 3.12 9.25 4.58
N ARG A 597 4.20 9.67 3.90
CA ARG A 597 5.40 10.29 4.51
C ARG A 597 5.37 11.81 4.37
N GLY A 598 6.17 12.50 5.20
CA GLY A 598 6.32 13.95 5.20
C GLY A 598 5.38 14.67 6.18
N LEU A 599 5.53 15.99 6.29
CA LEU A 599 4.79 16.82 7.25
C LEU A 599 3.28 16.81 7.00
N ILE A 600 2.87 16.73 5.74
CA ILE A 600 1.47 16.61 5.31
C ILE A 600 1.13 15.18 4.86
N GLY A 601 1.90 14.19 5.34
CA GLY A 601 1.63 12.78 5.11
C GLY A 601 0.73 12.16 6.16
N THR A 602 0.14 11.00 5.84
CA THR A 602 -0.83 10.28 6.68
C THR A 602 -0.37 10.12 8.13
N ALA A 603 0.89 9.74 8.36
CA ALA A 603 1.39 9.48 9.71
C ALA A 603 1.41 10.75 10.58
N ASN A 604 2.06 11.82 10.09
CA ASN A 604 2.16 13.08 10.83
C ASN A 604 0.79 13.74 11.00
N LEU A 605 -0.05 13.72 9.97
CA LEU A 605 -1.40 14.28 10.04
C LEU A 605 -2.28 13.56 11.04
N ASN A 606 -2.18 12.24 11.17
CA ASN A 606 -2.96 11.51 12.17
C ASN A 606 -2.55 11.92 13.59
N THR A 607 -1.25 11.98 13.90
CA THR A 607 -0.77 12.47 15.21
C THR A 607 -1.24 13.89 15.47
N ALA A 608 -1.03 14.78 14.50
CA ALA A 608 -1.38 16.18 14.63
C ALA A 608 -2.90 16.41 14.79
N LEU A 609 -3.74 15.62 14.10
CA LEU A 609 -5.20 15.70 14.21
C LEU A 609 -5.70 15.05 15.50
N GLN A 610 -5.11 13.94 15.94
CA GLN A 610 -5.41 13.32 17.23
C GLN A 610 -5.17 14.31 18.37
N GLU A 611 -4.02 15.00 18.40
CA GLU A 611 -3.74 16.04 19.40
C GLU A 611 -4.77 17.18 19.40
N HIS A 612 -5.38 17.48 18.25
CA HIS A 612 -6.31 18.59 18.12
C HIS A 612 -7.77 18.19 18.37
N LEU A 613 -8.16 16.98 17.97
CA LEU A 613 -9.53 16.46 18.03
C LEU A 613 -9.77 15.57 19.25
N ASN A 614 -8.73 14.93 19.78
CA ASN A 614 -8.76 14.06 20.95
C ASN A 614 -7.51 14.29 21.85
N PRO A 615 -7.38 15.48 22.48
CA PRO A 615 -6.16 15.91 23.16
C PRO A 615 -5.86 15.16 24.46
N SER A 616 -6.88 14.62 25.12
CA SER A 616 -6.79 14.01 26.45
C SER A 616 -7.64 12.76 26.53
N GLY A 617 -7.23 11.82 27.39
CA GLY A 617 -7.94 10.57 27.60
C GLY A 617 -7.00 9.49 28.07
N GLU A 618 -7.55 8.32 28.39
CA GLU A 618 -6.73 7.14 28.61
C GLU A 618 -6.04 6.76 27.30
N GLU A 619 -4.74 6.48 27.37
CA GLU A 619 -3.91 6.17 26.20
C GLU A 619 -3.12 4.87 26.36
N LEU A 620 -2.82 4.26 25.21
CA LEU A 620 -2.06 3.02 25.07
C LEU A 620 -1.05 3.18 23.92
N THR A 621 0.22 2.89 24.17
CA THR A 621 1.30 3.09 23.18
C THR A 621 1.93 1.76 22.77
N ARG A 622 1.91 1.46 21.48
CA ARG A 622 2.53 0.27 20.87
C ARG A 622 3.51 0.71 19.78
N GLY A 623 4.81 0.55 20.03
CA GLY A 623 5.86 1.02 19.12
C GLY A 623 5.78 2.54 18.93
N ASN A 624 5.61 2.99 17.68
CA ASN A 624 5.44 4.41 17.34
C ASN A 624 3.97 4.85 17.26
N ARG A 625 3.02 3.98 17.64
CA ARG A 625 1.58 4.25 17.56
C ARG A 625 1.03 4.48 18.96
N MET A 626 0.25 5.54 19.11
CA MET A 626 -0.46 5.88 20.33
C MET A 626 -1.96 5.90 20.02
N PHE A 627 -2.73 5.15 20.80
CA PHE A 627 -4.19 5.12 20.72
C PHE A 627 -4.79 5.68 22.01
N ARG A 628 -5.90 6.39 21.89
CA ARG A 628 -6.68 6.97 22.97
C ARG A 628 -8.14 6.55 22.88
N VAL A 629 -8.81 6.46 24.02
CA VAL A 629 -10.27 6.31 24.03
C VAL A 629 -10.90 7.46 23.23
N GLY A 630 -11.83 7.13 22.34
CA GLY A 630 -12.48 8.06 21.42
C GLY A 630 -11.80 8.21 20.05
N ASP A 631 -10.61 7.63 19.86
CA ASP A 631 -9.88 7.75 18.59
C ASP A 631 -10.61 7.08 17.42
N LYS A 632 -10.51 7.73 16.27
CA LYS A 632 -10.91 7.15 14.98
C LYS A 632 -9.77 6.27 14.46
N VAL A 633 -10.02 4.98 14.35
CA VAL A 633 -9.03 3.99 13.89
C VAL A 633 -9.50 3.25 12.65
N MET A 634 -8.56 2.65 11.93
CA MET A 634 -8.81 1.84 10.74
C MET A 634 -8.06 0.52 10.85
N GLN A 635 -8.73 -0.57 10.52
CA GLN A 635 -8.14 -1.89 10.35
C GLN A 635 -7.33 -1.92 9.05
N VAL A 636 -6.08 -2.39 9.07
CA VAL A 636 -5.20 -2.41 7.87
C VAL A 636 -5.07 -3.77 7.20
N ARG A 637 -5.64 -4.83 7.77
CA ARG A 637 -5.62 -6.19 7.22
C ARG A 637 -6.92 -6.92 7.57
N ASN A 638 -7.36 -7.84 6.71
CA ASN A 638 -8.48 -8.71 7.05
C ASN A 638 -8.10 -9.62 8.22
N ASN A 639 -8.90 -9.58 9.28
CA ASN A 639 -8.81 -10.48 10.42
C ASN A 639 -10.15 -11.21 10.57
N TYR A 640 -10.19 -12.42 10.02
CA TYR A 640 -11.41 -13.23 9.94
C TYR A 640 -11.85 -13.78 11.29
N GLU A 641 -10.94 -13.94 12.25
CA GLU A 641 -11.26 -14.39 13.61
C GLU A 641 -12.04 -13.30 14.35
N LEU A 642 -11.60 -12.05 14.23
CA LEU A 642 -12.28 -10.88 14.81
C LEU A 642 -13.49 -10.42 13.99
N GLY A 643 -13.57 -10.81 12.72
CA GLY A 643 -14.64 -10.43 11.79
C GLY A 643 -14.53 -8.98 11.30
N VAL A 644 -13.30 -8.46 11.21
CA VAL A 644 -12.97 -7.09 10.79
C VAL A 644 -12.10 -7.12 9.53
N PHE A 645 -12.33 -6.18 8.62
CA PHE A 645 -11.73 -6.19 7.29
C PHE A 645 -10.87 -4.94 7.04
N ASN A 646 -9.90 -5.07 6.15
CA ASN A 646 -9.02 -3.98 5.76
C ASN A 646 -9.86 -2.78 5.24
N GLY A 647 -9.62 -1.61 5.83
CA GLY A 647 -10.34 -0.38 5.54
C GLY A 647 -11.54 -0.13 6.47
N ASP A 648 -11.94 -1.07 7.32
CA ASP A 648 -13.00 -0.81 8.30
C ASP A 648 -12.57 0.29 9.26
N ILE A 649 -13.43 1.30 9.45
CA ILE A 649 -13.20 2.39 10.40
C ILE A 649 -14.01 2.09 11.66
N GLY A 650 -13.36 2.22 12.80
CA GLY A 650 -13.97 2.06 14.10
C GLY A 650 -13.58 3.20 15.04
N ARG A 651 -14.15 3.15 16.24
CA ARG A 651 -13.83 4.08 17.33
C ARG A 651 -13.34 3.33 18.55
N VAL A 652 -12.22 3.76 19.12
CA VAL A 652 -11.71 3.18 20.37
C VAL A 652 -12.71 3.49 21.48
N GLU A 653 -13.27 2.45 22.10
CA GLU A 653 -14.30 2.57 23.13
C GLU A 653 -13.71 2.50 24.54
N SER A 654 -12.76 1.60 24.78
CA SER A 654 -12.12 1.42 26.09
C SER A 654 -10.74 0.78 25.96
N LEU A 655 -9.94 0.92 27.01
CA LEU A 655 -8.61 0.33 27.15
C LEU A 655 -8.58 -0.51 28.43
N ASP A 656 -8.14 -1.76 28.32
CA ASP A 656 -7.85 -2.61 29.47
C ASP A 656 -6.33 -2.58 29.73
N ARG A 657 -5.93 -1.97 30.83
CA ARG A 657 -4.52 -1.84 31.22
C ARG A 657 -3.95 -3.11 31.87
N GLU A 658 -4.79 -3.94 32.46
CA GLU A 658 -4.33 -5.19 33.11
C GLU A 658 -4.05 -6.26 32.05
N GLU A 659 -4.95 -6.40 31.06
CA GLU A 659 -4.83 -7.37 29.97
C GLU A 659 -4.16 -6.81 28.70
N GLN A 660 -3.79 -5.52 28.71
CA GLN A 660 -3.25 -4.80 27.54
C GLN A 660 -4.12 -4.95 26.28
N ALA A 661 -5.43 -4.90 26.45
CA ALA A 661 -6.40 -5.05 25.38
C ALA A 661 -7.03 -3.69 25.01
N LEU A 662 -7.37 -3.52 23.74
CA LEU A 662 -8.01 -2.32 23.21
C LEU A 662 -9.34 -2.71 22.58
N VAL A 663 -10.44 -2.09 23.01
CA VAL A 663 -11.76 -2.37 22.44
C VAL A 663 -12.10 -1.31 21.41
N VAL A 664 -12.31 -1.73 20.16
CA VAL A 664 -12.77 -0.87 19.06
C VAL A 664 -14.21 -1.22 18.73
N ARG A 665 -15.06 -0.19 18.59
CA ARG A 665 -16.42 -0.33 18.08
C ARG A 665 -16.46 -0.12 16.57
N TYR A 666 -16.86 -1.14 15.82
CA TYR A 666 -17.08 -1.12 14.37
C TYR A 666 -18.57 -1.27 14.09
N ASP A 667 -19.21 -0.31 13.42
CA ASP A 667 -20.63 -0.38 13.05
C ASP A 667 -21.55 -0.84 14.22
N GLY A 668 -21.26 -0.37 15.44
CA GLY A 668 -21.99 -0.71 16.66
C GLY A 668 -21.54 -1.99 17.38
N ARG A 669 -20.72 -2.84 16.74
CA ARG A 669 -20.15 -4.07 17.33
C ARG A 669 -18.82 -3.78 18.05
N PRO A 670 -18.68 -4.10 19.34
CA PRO A 670 -17.39 -4.04 20.03
C PRO A 670 -16.50 -5.22 19.62
N VAL A 671 -15.23 -4.95 19.36
CA VAL A 671 -14.19 -5.93 19.02
C VAL A 671 -12.98 -5.68 19.91
N ALA A 672 -12.58 -6.68 20.68
CA ALA A 672 -11.41 -6.60 21.55
C ALA A 672 -10.15 -7.05 20.80
N TYR A 673 -9.13 -6.19 20.81
CA TYR A 673 -7.81 -6.47 20.25
C TYR A 673 -6.85 -6.81 21.38
N ALA A 674 -6.18 -7.93 21.25
CA ALA A 674 -5.03 -8.24 22.10
C ALA A 674 -3.82 -7.39 21.69
N TRP A 675 -2.86 -7.25 22.60
CA TRP A 675 -1.63 -6.47 22.39
C TRP A 675 -0.86 -6.83 21.10
N ALA A 676 -0.84 -8.10 20.71
CA ALA A 676 -0.15 -8.59 19.52
C ALA A 676 -0.82 -8.15 18.21
N ASP A 677 -2.13 -7.90 18.24
CA ASP A 677 -2.94 -7.58 17.06
C ASP A 677 -3.09 -6.07 16.84
N LEU A 678 -2.60 -5.24 17.78
CA LEU A 678 -2.61 -3.78 17.65
C LEU A 678 -1.80 -3.27 16.44
N ASP A 679 -0.86 -4.08 15.94
CA ASP A 679 -0.10 -3.76 14.73
C ASP A 679 -1.00 -3.77 13.47
N GLU A 680 -2.21 -4.32 13.56
CA GLU A 680 -3.26 -4.30 12.52
C GLU A 680 -4.15 -3.05 12.56
N LEU A 681 -3.98 -2.18 13.57
CA LEU A 681 -4.72 -0.92 13.72
C LEU A 681 -3.85 0.31 13.43
N VAL A 682 -4.43 1.30 12.79
CA VAL A 682 -3.84 2.63 12.60
C VAL A 682 -4.87 3.73 12.88
N LEU A 683 -4.41 4.93 13.25
CA LEU A 683 -5.28 6.11 13.30
C LEU A 683 -5.83 6.44 11.90
N ALA A 684 -7.05 6.98 11.86
CA ALA A 684 -7.82 7.17 10.63
C ALA A 684 -8.41 8.59 10.46
N TYR A 685 -7.93 9.58 11.21
CA TYR A 685 -8.25 10.99 10.98
C TYR A 685 -7.81 11.46 9.60
N ALA A 686 -6.64 10.99 9.17
CA ALA A 686 -6.15 11.08 7.80
C ALA A 686 -5.94 9.68 7.22
N THR A 687 -6.29 9.49 5.94
CA THR A 687 -6.00 8.25 5.20
C THR A 687 -5.53 8.58 3.79
N SER A 688 -4.87 7.64 3.11
CA SER A 688 -4.46 7.86 1.73
C SER A 688 -5.64 7.82 0.76
N VAL A 689 -5.52 8.52 -0.37
CA VAL A 689 -6.56 8.46 -1.41
C VAL A 689 -6.82 7.01 -1.87
N HIS A 690 -5.78 6.20 -2.02
CA HIS A 690 -5.90 4.77 -2.35
C HIS A 690 -6.76 4.00 -1.35
N LYS A 691 -6.50 4.15 -0.04
CA LYS A 691 -7.28 3.47 1.01
C LYS A 691 -8.73 3.98 1.13
N SER A 692 -9.03 5.11 0.50
CA SER A 692 -10.38 5.69 0.49
C SER A 692 -11.26 5.19 -0.65
N GLN A 693 -10.71 4.42 -1.61
CA GLN A 693 -11.49 3.85 -2.72
C GLN A 693 -12.69 3.05 -2.18
N GLY A 694 -13.83 3.15 -2.86
CA GLY A 694 -15.09 2.54 -2.43
C GLY A 694 -15.77 3.21 -1.22
N SER A 695 -15.14 4.19 -0.57
CA SER A 695 -15.77 5.03 0.46
C SER A 695 -16.32 6.31 -0.16
N GLU A 696 -17.26 6.96 0.54
CA GLU A 696 -17.61 8.36 0.33
C GLU A 696 -17.77 9.04 1.69
N TYR A 697 -17.43 10.32 1.76
CA TYR A 697 -17.46 11.11 3.00
C TYR A 697 -18.32 12.35 2.80
N PRO A 698 -19.07 12.80 3.83
CA PRO A 698 -19.79 14.07 3.76
C PRO A 698 -18.85 15.23 3.41
N CYS A 699 -17.68 15.30 4.07
CA CYS A 699 -16.64 16.27 3.75
C CYS A 699 -15.28 15.60 3.53
N VAL A 700 -14.60 16.02 2.46
CA VAL A 700 -13.21 15.66 2.18
C VAL A 700 -12.34 16.90 2.25
N VAL A 701 -11.21 16.80 2.95
CA VAL A 701 -10.14 17.81 2.93
C VAL A 701 -8.87 17.18 2.37
N LEU A 702 -8.31 17.76 1.32
CA LEU A 702 -7.23 17.14 0.55
C LEU A 702 -6.03 18.11 0.42
N PRO A 703 -4.91 17.83 1.10
CA PRO A 703 -3.70 18.62 0.94
C PRO A 703 -2.94 18.28 -0.35
N LEU A 704 -2.52 19.32 -1.08
CA LEU A 704 -1.72 19.20 -2.29
C LEU A 704 -0.45 20.04 -2.19
N HIS A 705 0.70 19.42 -2.43
CA HIS A 705 1.98 20.13 -2.40
C HIS A 705 2.95 19.50 -3.40
N THR A 706 3.95 20.26 -3.82
CA THR A 706 4.98 19.81 -4.78
C THR A 706 5.86 18.71 -4.21
N GLN A 707 5.95 18.57 -2.87
CA GLN A 707 6.58 17.41 -2.22
C GLN A 707 5.89 16.08 -2.60
N HIS A 708 4.65 16.11 -3.07
CA HIS A 708 3.93 14.92 -3.53
C HIS A 708 4.21 14.57 -5.00
N TYR A 709 5.20 15.18 -5.64
CA TYR A 709 5.42 15.17 -7.10
C TYR A 709 5.21 13.80 -7.75
N THR A 710 5.77 12.73 -7.17
CA THR A 710 5.66 11.36 -7.70
C THR A 710 4.22 10.82 -7.78
N LEU A 711 3.32 11.33 -6.94
CA LEU A 711 1.91 10.94 -6.88
C LEU A 711 0.96 12.04 -7.37
N LEU A 712 1.45 13.19 -7.84
CA LEU A 712 0.61 14.23 -8.43
C LEU A 712 0.14 13.79 -9.83
N GLN A 713 -0.88 12.93 -9.85
CA GLN A 713 -1.53 12.39 -11.04
C GLN A 713 -3.00 12.79 -11.08
N ARG A 714 -3.55 12.89 -12.30
CA ARG A 714 -4.93 13.33 -12.53
C ARG A 714 -5.96 12.39 -11.90
N ASN A 715 -5.79 11.08 -12.08
CA ASN A 715 -6.67 10.05 -11.52
C ASN A 715 -6.68 10.04 -9.99
N LEU A 716 -5.53 10.29 -9.32
CA LEU A 716 -5.45 10.40 -7.87
C LEU A 716 -6.24 11.61 -7.37
N LEU A 717 -6.03 12.78 -7.98
CA LEU A 717 -6.77 13.99 -7.61
C LEU A 717 -8.27 13.83 -7.88
N TYR A 718 -8.64 13.33 -9.06
CA TYR A 718 -10.02 13.02 -9.43
C TYR A 718 -10.66 12.07 -8.43
N THR A 719 -9.99 10.96 -8.10
CA THR A 719 -10.50 10.00 -7.12
C THR A 719 -10.71 10.66 -5.75
N GLY A 720 -9.76 11.47 -5.29
CA GLY A 720 -9.86 12.18 -4.01
C GLY A 720 -11.02 13.19 -3.97
N VAL A 721 -11.22 13.96 -5.05
CA VAL A 721 -12.34 14.92 -5.15
C VAL A 721 -13.69 14.19 -5.19
N THR A 722 -13.80 13.10 -5.96
CA THR A 722 -15.04 12.32 -6.07
C THR A 722 -15.43 11.56 -4.80
N ARG A 723 -14.56 11.51 -3.78
CA ARG A 723 -14.91 10.96 -2.46
C ARG A 723 -15.82 11.87 -1.63
N GLY A 724 -15.89 13.17 -1.92
CA GLY A 724 -16.70 14.12 -1.17
C GLY A 724 -18.15 14.21 -1.67
N ARG A 725 -19.12 14.19 -0.74
CA ARG A 725 -20.56 14.29 -1.09
C ARG A 725 -21.17 15.67 -0.87
N LYS A 726 -20.84 16.35 0.23
CA LYS A 726 -21.39 17.67 0.59
C LYS A 726 -20.36 18.78 0.48
N LEU A 727 -19.09 18.49 0.73
CA LEU A 727 -18.03 19.49 0.73
C LEU A 727 -16.66 18.87 0.37
N VAL A 728 -15.93 19.51 -0.54
CA VAL A 728 -14.52 19.23 -0.82
C VAL A 728 -13.70 20.49 -0.62
N VAL A 729 -12.64 20.40 0.19
CA VAL A 729 -11.69 21.50 0.40
C VAL A 729 -10.30 21.03 0.01
N LEU A 730 -9.76 21.59 -1.07
CA LEU A 730 -8.37 21.43 -1.45
C LEU A 730 -7.52 22.47 -0.72
N VAL A 731 -6.40 22.06 -0.12
CA VAL A 731 -5.48 22.99 0.59
C VAL A 731 -4.07 22.79 0.07
N GLY A 732 -3.46 23.79 -0.55
CA GLY A 732 -2.17 23.57 -1.18
C GLY A 732 -1.72 24.62 -2.17
N SER A 733 -0.64 24.34 -2.90
CA SER A 733 -0.10 25.26 -3.90
C SER A 733 -0.79 25.10 -5.25
N ARG A 734 -1.00 26.22 -5.96
CA ARG A 734 -1.54 26.18 -7.33
C ARG A 734 -0.63 25.41 -8.27
N LYS A 735 0.69 25.46 -8.03
CA LYS A 735 1.68 24.69 -8.79
C LYS A 735 1.44 23.19 -8.66
N ALA A 736 1.21 22.67 -7.45
CA ALA A 736 0.93 21.25 -7.25
C ALA A 736 -0.39 20.82 -7.91
N LEU A 737 -1.44 21.65 -7.78
CA LEU A 737 -2.71 21.42 -8.46
C LEU A 737 -2.55 21.36 -9.98
N GLY A 738 -1.82 22.32 -10.57
CA GLY A 738 -1.56 22.36 -12.00
C GLY A 738 -0.69 21.21 -12.51
N ILE A 739 0.21 20.65 -11.69
CA ILE A 739 0.95 19.43 -12.03
C ILE A 739 -0.01 18.23 -12.05
N ALA A 740 -0.79 18.04 -10.98
CA ALA A 740 -1.71 16.91 -10.86
C ALA A 740 -2.76 16.87 -11.99
N VAL A 741 -3.36 18.02 -12.33
CA VAL A 741 -4.38 18.11 -13.38
C VAL A 741 -3.79 17.82 -14.77
N ARG A 742 -2.60 18.36 -15.08
CA ARG A 742 -1.97 18.17 -16.39
C ARG A 742 -1.36 16.78 -16.56
N ASN A 743 -0.97 16.14 -15.46
CA ASN A 743 -0.41 14.79 -15.48
C ASN A 743 -1.49 13.73 -15.70
N GLY A 744 -1.92 13.58 -16.96
CA GLY A 744 -2.81 12.51 -17.42
C GLY A 744 -2.10 11.20 -17.73
N GLU A 745 -0.77 11.13 -17.60
CA GLU A 745 -0.02 9.89 -17.71
C GLU A 745 -0.34 9.02 -16.50
N THR A 746 -1.42 8.25 -16.63
CA THR A 746 -1.65 7.11 -15.73
C THR A 746 -0.46 6.19 -15.90
N GLN A 747 0.20 5.78 -14.80
CA GLN A 747 1.30 4.81 -14.85
C GLN A 747 0.86 3.65 -15.74
N LYS A 748 1.45 3.53 -16.93
CA LYS A 748 1.05 2.52 -17.90
C LYS A 748 1.39 1.17 -17.29
N ARG A 749 0.37 0.40 -16.92
CA ARG A 749 0.57 -0.95 -16.41
C ARG A 749 1.00 -1.86 -17.56
N PHE A 750 2.01 -2.70 -17.31
CA PHE A 750 2.39 -3.74 -18.25
C PHE A 750 1.39 -4.89 -18.14
N THR A 751 0.51 -4.98 -19.14
CA THR A 751 -0.57 -5.97 -19.29
C THR A 751 -0.70 -6.26 -20.78
N ARG A 752 -0.98 -7.52 -21.13
CA ARG A 752 -1.35 -7.94 -22.48
C ARG A 752 -2.83 -8.31 -22.58
N LEU A 753 -3.62 -8.15 -21.51
CA LEU A 753 -5.03 -8.54 -21.48
C LEU A 753 -5.84 -7.91 -22.63
N ALA A 754 -5.66 -6.61 -22.90
CA ALA A 754 -6.38 -5.94 -24.00
C ALA A 754 -6.01 -6.51 -25.37
N ALA A 755 -4.75 -6.90 -25.58
CA ALA A 755 -4.29 -7.54 -26.82
C ALA A 755 -4.86 -8.95 -26.93
N ARG A 756 -4.76 -9.74 -25.86
CA ARG A 756 -5.30 -11.10 -25.79
C ARG A 756 -6.80 -11.15 -26.02
N LEU A 757 -7.57 -10.12 -25.64
CA LEU A 757 -9.02 -10.05 -25.88
C LEU A 757 -9.38 -9.67 -27.33
N ARG A 758 -8.48 -8.99 -28.07
CA ARG A 758 -8.68 -8.62 -29.48
C ARG A 758 -8.36 -9.77 -30.43
N ASP A 759 -7.31 -10.50 -30.11
CA ASP A 759 -7.00 -11.81 -30.68
C ASP A 759 -8.16 -12.78 -30.40
#